data_AF-A0A1S1YWG0-F1
#
_entry.id   AF-A0A1S1YWG0-F1
#
_cell.length_a   1.000
_cell.length_b   1.000
_cell.length_c   1.000
_cell.angle_alpha   90.00
_cell.angle_beta   90.00
_cell.angle_gamma   90.00
#
_symmetry.space_group_name_H-M   'P 1'
#
loop_
_entity.id
_entity.type
_entity.pdbx_description
1 polymer ?
#
loop_
_entity_poly.entity_id
_entity_poly.type
_entity_poly.pdbx_seq_one_letter_code
_entity_poly.pdbx_strand_id
1 'polypeptide(L)'
;MEVNKLFNKLFFFTLIFFVPYLAIAQNQTIKGVVLDEDHNGVSSAVVYVDGQKVSTSNLKGQFTFETADKNKIKNINVIKTGYKMQTWATNGPNKITVLLSYAPVYIEGTVLKGKKPLKNKLVKVSGAPFTAVKTNIDGKFKLKVSRKFIVKTSTVFLVDGEPVSSSQFFFSKQLNNVTINLPEDKNSPEKPTVIAKNSTKTKLKATTLVEEKEEDIFLDPILVVVVYDEDISPADSLLVNVDQQEFVTDRNGEFEVYADSLNENTLTIDNYEIVKTKYDYEDNYMFVYISNNDENGGLKQEPNIEYSENFQTVFNTLEAEKQILQETGVSLRKEIQKISEKLEKDQDSRKKEAALKAYLERLTTSLIENELAYEDAQFKTNQMMERMRSQINQQTTTIEQIEIEKESVEKERMLYFIIAAISLILIFIFYKNLQKLKEQRDDLREVTERLQEAKDDVIKSHEEMLSVKDIGQKFTSQLDFENHMVELQESVNELLPSSTFGIGVYNKLERRIEFRNQVSDLGVETFYSESIDNPYSLASWCFNNEVELIINNFDTETNLYIPQSKESLSSRNKSVIYMPLIIDSKAIGVITIQAVNENQYEELNVSTLKSLASYASIAVSNNIAFKELKEKNKSIYDSMRYAKTLQNAILPSDKILKQSFNDLFLLYRSKELVSGDFYWYKEKNVDGKVRKLVAVVDCTGHGVPGAFMSMIGNALLNDITNTKTKIPTVDILNALNEGVQDSLRQEESLNDDGMDLALISIEEGENDEMDIEFTGAKRPLYVYHQDQHELNVMNGDNKSIGYSTRRVKEFTSTKFKLKKNDIIYLTSDGFVDQNNIGREKIGSLKLKNLLSNNANLSMDEQKKLLESTLDQHQQGGVEQRDDITIMGLKL
;
A
#
# COMPACT_ATOMS: atom_id res chain seq x y z
N MET A 1 1.42 37.50 -64.09
CA MET A 1 0.93 38.22 -62.88
C MET A 1 -0.14 37.43 -62.10
N GLU A 2 -1.06 36.70 -62.73
CA GLU A 2 -2.09 35.92 -61.99
C GLU A 2 -1.59 34.61 -61.36
N VAL A 3 -0.56 33.96 -61.93
CA VAL A 3 0.01 32.71 -61.39
C VAL A 3 0.78 32.92 -60.07
N ASN A 4 1.53 34.03 -59.94
CA ASN A 4 2.21 34.39 -58.68
C ASN A 4 1.23 34.72 -57.54
N LYS A 5 0.04 35.27 -57.86
CA LYS A 5 -1.00 35.50 -56.85
C LYS A 5 -1.64 34.20 -56.37
N LEU A 6 -1.74 33.18 -57.22
CA LEU A 6 -2.26 31.87 -56.84
C LEU A 6 -1.24 31.08 -56.00
N PHE A 7 0.05 31.18 -56.33
CA PHE A 7 1.12 30.51 -55.58
C PHE A 7 1.35 31.12 -54.20
N ASN A 8 1.37 32.45 -54.09
CA ASN A 8 1.45 33.11 -52.77
C ASN A 8 0.23 32.81 -51.89
N LYS A 9 -0.97 32.68 -52.49
CA LYS A 9 -2.16 32.24 -51.75
C LYS A 9 -2.09 30.77 -51.34
N LEU A 10 -1.57 29.88 -52.19
CA LEU A 10 -1.43 28.45 -51.86
C LEU A 10 -0.34 28.21 -50.81
N PHE A 11 0.78 28.93 -50.90
CA PHE A 11 1.90 28.87 -49.95
C PHE A 11 1.48 29.42 -48.58
N PHE A 12 0.76 30.55 -48.53
CA PHE A 12 0.14 31.04 -47.31
C PHE A 12 -0.94 30.10 -46.77
N PHE A 13 -1.73 29.44 -47.63
CA PHE A 13 -2.71 28.44 -47.18
C PHE A 13 -2.02 27.21 -46.57
N THR A 14 -0.92 26.74 -47.16
CA THR A 14 -0.14 25.64 -46.58
C THR A 14 0.56 26.05 -45.29
N LEU A 15 1.06 27.29 -45.16
CA LEU A 15 1.66 27.78 -43.92
C LEU A 15 0.62 27.96 -42.81
N ILE A 16 -0.55 28.53 -43.12
CA ILE A 16 -1.64 28.75 -42.14
C ILE A 16 -2.28 27.42 -41.68
N PHE A 17 -2.25 26.36 -42.50
CA PHE A 17 -2.74 25.04 -42.10
C PHE A 17 -1.67 24.13 -41.45
N PHE A 18 -0.37 24.36 -41.70
CA PHE A 18 0.71 23.58 -41.06
C PHE A 18 1.28 24.21 -39.77
N VAL A 19 1.26 25.53 -39.61
CA VAL A 19 1.79 26.21 -38.42
C VAL A 19 0.96 25.97 -37.13
N PRO A 20 -0.38 25.78 -37.15
CA PRO A 20 -1.12 25.44 -35.93
C PRO A 20 -0.81 24.04 -35.39
N TYR A 21 -0.13 23.18 -36.15
CA TYR A 21 0.24 21.84 -35.73
C TYR A 21 1.60 21.76 -35.00
N LEU A 22 2.37 22.85 -34.95
CA LEU A 22 3.63 22.93 -34.19
C LEU A 22 3.50 23.60 -32.81
N ALA A 23 2.30 24.04 -32.44
CA ALA A 23 1.99 24.55 -31.09
C ALA A 23 0.72 23.92 -30.50
N ILE A 24 0.46 22.63 -30.78
CA ILE A 24 -0.24 21.83 -29.78
C ILE A 24 0.86 21.48 -28.79
N ALA A 25 0.83 22.05 -27.59
CA ALA A 25 1.61 21.51 -26.49
C ALA A 25 1.23 20.04 -26.40
N GLN A 26 2.08 19.14 -26.94
CA GLN A 26 1.88 17.72 -26.80
C GLN A 26 1.94 17.49 -25.31
N ASN A 27 0.77 17.29 -24.69
CA ASN A 27 0.68 16.86 -23.32
C ASN A 27 1.53 15.58 -23.22
N GLN A 28 2.73 15.71 -22.66
CA GLN A 28 3.62 14.59 -22.53
C GLN A 28 3.09 13.76 -21.37
N THR A 29 2.78 12.48 -21.63
CA THR A 29 2.42 11.56 -20.57
C THR A 29 3.66 11.26 -19.74
N ILE A 30 3.72 11.81 -18.54
CA ILE A 30 4.76 11.53 -17.57
C ILE A 30 4.40 10.25 -16.83
N LYS A 31 5.30 9.26 -16.87
CA LYS A 31 5.15 7.99 -16.16
C LYS A 31 5.93 8.04 -14.86
N GLY A 32 5.24 7.82 -13.76
CA GLY A 32 5.80 7.83 -12.43
C GLY A 32 5.75 6.47 -11.75
N VAL A 33 6.65 6.23 -10.80
CA VAL A 33 6.53 5.12 -9.86
C VAL A 33 6.76 5.62 -8.43
N VAL A 34 5.88 5.21 -7.52
CA VAL A 34 6.02 5.42 -6.07
C VAL A 34 6.57 4.13 -5.49
N LEU A 35 7.77 4.22 -4.93
CA LEU A 35 8.48 3.09 -4.33
C LEU A 35 8.63 3.29 -2.83
N ASP A 36 8.66 2.20 -2.06
CA ASP A 36 9.09 2.23 -0.67
C ASP A 36 10.62 2.11 -0.53
N GLU A 37 11.13 2.19 0.69
CA GLU A 37 12.56 2.04 0.99
C GLU A 37 13.15 0.68 0.56
N ASP A 38 12.29 -0.35 0.47
CA ASP A 38 12.63 -1.70 -0.03
C ASP A 38 12.51 -1.80 -1.58
N HIS A 39 12.27 -0.66 -2.27
CA HIS A 39 12.08 -0.55 -3.72
C HIS A 39 10.86 -1.30 -4.27
N ASN A 40 9.86 -1.56 -3.42
CA ASN A 40 8.58 -2.14 -3.83
C ASN A 40 7.58 -1.04 -4.21
N GLY A 41 6.72 -1.33 -5.18
CA GLY A 41 5.65 -0.42 -5.61
C GLY A 41 4.62 -0.15 -4.52
N VAL A 42 4.37 1.12 -4.20
CA VAL A 42 3.39 1.52 -3.18
C VAL A 42 2.06 1.86 -3.84
N SER A 43 1.04 1.05 -3.59
CA SER A 43 -0.29 1.20 -4.19
C SER A 43 -1.16 2.26 -3.50
N SER A 44 -2.12 2.81 -4.26
CA SER A 44 -3.10 3.80 -3.81
C SER A 44 -2.48 5.00 -3.07
N ALA A 45 -1.30 5.43 -3.52
CA ALA A 45 -0.65 6.65 -3.06
C ALA A 45 -1.15 7.82 -3.93
N VAL A 46 -1.66 8.87 -3.31
CA VAL A 46 -2.23 10.01 -4.03
C VAL A 46 -1.11 10.95 -4.43
N VAL A 47 -0.97 11.19 -5.73
CA VAL A 47 0.11 12.01 -6.29
C VAL A 47 -0.39 13.41 -6.60
N TYR A 48 0.33 14.40 -6.09
CA TYR A 48 0.14 15.81 -6.34
C TYR A 48 1.34 16.36 -7.10
N VAL A 49 1.08 17.17 -8.13
CA VAL A 49 2.10 17.90 -8.88
C VAL A 49 1.72 19.38 -8.79
N ASP A 50 2.66 20.21 -8.34
CA ASP A 50 2.45 21.65 -8.12
C ASP A 50 1.19 22.00 -7.31
N GLY A 51 0.84 21.15 -6.35
CA GLY A 51 -0.30 21.33 -5.44
C GLY A 51 -1.64 20.78 -5.94
N GLN A 52 -1.73 20.32 -7.19
CA GLN A 52 -2.94 19.70 -7.73
C GLN A 52 -2.87 18.18 -7.72
N LYS A 53 -3.96 17.50 -7.33
CA LYS A 53 -4.05 16.03 -7.37
C LYS A 53 -4.14 15.58 -8.83
N VAL A 54 -3.14 14.86 -9.31
CA VAL A 54 -3.06 14.44 -10.72
C VAL A 54 -3.31 12.95 -10.94
N SER A 55 -3.03 12.09 -9.95
CA SER A 55 -3.16 10.64 -10.13
C SER A 55 -3.17 9.89 -8.79
N THR A 56 -3.40 8.58 -8.85
CA THR A 56 -3.25 7.66 -7.72
C THR A 56 -2.54 6.40 -8.20
N SER A 57 -1.52 5.95 -7.47
CA SER A 57 -0.70 4.83 -7.92
C SER A 57 -1.45 3.48 -7.92
N ASN A 58 -1.13 2.62 -8.89
CA ASN A 58 -1.68 1.26 -9.01
C ASN A 58 -0.98 0.25 -8.08
N LEU A 59 -1.32 -1.04 -8.15
CA LEU A 59 -0.73 -2.11 -7.33
C LEU A 59 0.80 -2.24 -7.43
N LYS A 60 1.39 -1.83 -8.55
CA LYS A 60 2.85 -1.81 -8.79
C LYS A 60 3.49 -0.45 -8.45
N GLY A 61 2.74 0.44 -7.80
CA GLY A 61 3.18 1.80 -7.47
C GLY A 61 3.24 2.76 -8.66
N GLN A 62 2.79 2.36 -9.85
CA GLN A 62 2.90 3.18 -11.05
C GLN A 62 1.77 4.20 -11.14
N PHE A 63 2.07 5.39 -11.65
CA PHE A 63 1.10 6.46 -11.92
C PHE A 63 1.43 7.19 -13.22
N THR A 64 0.44 7.87 -13.80
CA THR A 64 0.63 8.67 -15.01
C THR A 64 -0.17 9.95 -14.92
N PHE A 65 0.35 11.03 -15.50
CA PHE A 65 -0.37 12.30 -15.69
C PHE A 65 0.14 13.02 -16.94
N GLU A 66 -0.65 13.96 -17.44
CA GLU A 66 -0.33 14.76 -18.61
C GLU A 66 0.14 16.16 -18.20
N THR A 67 1.19 16.67 -18.87
CA THR A 67 1.64 18.06 -18.70
C THR A 67 2.12 18.63 -20.03
N ALA A 68 1.89 19.92 -20.24
CA ALA A 68 2.33 20.68 -21.41
C ALA A 68 3.85 20.92 -21.44
N ASP A 69 4.52 20.87 -20.27
CA ASP A 69 5.97 21.10 -20.14
C ASP A 69 6.51 20.49 -18.83
N LYS A 70 7.46 19.55 -18.93
CA LYS A 70 8.07 18.90 -17.77
C LYS A 70 9.07 19.80 -17.04
N ASN A 71 9.71 20.75 -17.73
CA ASN A 71 10.69 21.65 -17.13
C ASN A 71 10.03 22.68 -16.19
N LYS A 72 8.70 22.72 -16.14
CA LYS A 72 7.90 23.54 -15.23
C LYS A 72 7.43 22.84 -13.95
N ILE A 73 7.67 21.54 -13.79
CA ILE A 73 7.29 20.83 -12.55
C ILE A 73 8.17 21.34 -11.41
N LYS A 74 7.60 22.15 -10.51
CA LYS A 74 8.34 22.74 -9.38
C LYS A 74 8.37 21.81 -8.18
N ASN A 75 7.28 21.08 -7.94
CA ASN A 75 7.18 20.20 -6.79
C ASN A 75 6.27 18.99 -7.04
N ILE A 76 6.65 17.84 -6.47
CA ILE A 76 5.83 16.64 -6.42
C ILE A 76 5.64 16.26 -4.96
N ASN A 77 4.40 16.01 -4.58
CA ASN A 77 4.05 15.53 -3.25
C ASN A 77 3.20 14.27 -3.35
N VAL A 78 3.47 13.28 -2.52
CA VAL A 78 2.74 12.02 -2.52
C VAL A 78 2.23 11.73 -1.12
N ILE A 79 0.91 11.56 -1.01
CA ILE A 79 0.22 11.30 0.26
C ILE A 79 -0.21 9.84 0.29
N LYS A 80 0.29 9.10 1.28
CA LYS A 80 -0.14 7.74 1.59
C LYS A 80 -0.10 7.50 3.10
N THR A 81 -1.21 7.02 3.65
CA THR A 81 -1.33 6.75 5.09
C THR A 81 -0.26 5.76 5.57
N GLY A 82 0.53 6.18 6.56
CA GLY A 82 1.63 5.40 7.15
C GLY A 82 2.94 5.43 6.37
N TYR A 83 3.09 6.36 5.41
CA TYR A 83 4.33 6.65 4.71
C TYR A 83 4.67 8.14 4.84
N LYS A 84 5.96 8.45 4.79
CA LYS A 84 6.49 9.82 4.69
C LYS A 84 7.30 9.91 3.40
N MET A 85 6.97 10.88 2.55
CA MET A 85 7.74 11.16 1.34
C MET A 85 9.16 11.61 1.68
N GLN A 86 10.14 10.98 1.05
CA GLN A 86 11.56 11.28 1.26
C GLN A 86 12.07 12.20 0.16
N THR A 87 11.99 11.74 -1.08
CA THR A 87 12.50 12.46 -2.24
C THR A 87 11.74 12.03 -3.50
N TRP A 88 11.91 12.79 -4.57
CA TRP A 88 11.54 12.39 -5.91
C TRP A 88 12.64 12.79 -6.89
N ALA A 89 12.79 12.04 -7.97
CA ALA A 89 13.80 12.30 -8.99
C ALA A 89 13.25 12.00 -10.40
N THR A 90 13.86 12.64 -11.39
CA THR A 90 13.57 12.43 -12.81
C THR A 90 14.57 11.43 -13.41
N ASN A 91 14.11 10.21 -13.71
CA ASN A 91 14.97 9.12 -14.20
C ASN A 91 14.94 8.98 -15.74
N GLY A 92 14.92 10.10 -16.45
CA GLY A 92 14.80 10.18 -17.91
C GLY A 92 13.72 11.15 -18.41
N PRO A 93 13.57 11.35 -19.73
CA PRO A 93 12.77 12.43 -20.31
C PRO A 93 11.31 12.43 -19.85
N ASN A 94 10.65 11.27 -19.68
CA ASN A 94 9.25 11.18 -19.20
C ASN A 94 9.06 10.25 -17.99
N LYS A 95 10.08 10.12 -17.12
CA LYS A 95 10.04 9.23 -15.95
C LYS A 95 10.27 9.96 -14.64
N ILE A 96 9.42 9.68 -13.66
CA ILE A 96 9.54 10.19 -12.30
C ILE A 96 9.56 9.01 -11.32
N THR A 97 10.41 9.08 -10.32
CA THR A 97 10.44 8.11 -9.23
C THR A 97 10.27 8.87 -7.93
N VAL A 98 9.27 8.50 -7.14
CA VAL A 98 9.00 9.04 -5.81
C VAL A 98 9.35 7.98 -4.79
N LEU A 99 10.24 8.29 -3.87
CA LEU A 99 10.62 7.40 -2.79
C LEU A 99 9.86 7.77 -1.51
N LEU A 100 9.12 6.82 -1.00
CA LEU A 100 8.46 6.89 0.30
C LEU A 100 9.25 6.06 1.31
N SER A 101 9.43 6.61 2.50
CA SER A 101 9.80 5.81 3.67
C SER A 101 8.56 5.45 4.46
N TYR A 102 8.59 4.35 5.19
CA TYR A 102 7.55 4.10 6.18
C TYR A 102 7.56 5.22 7.23
N ALA A 103 6.38 5.73 7.58
CA ALA A 103 6.26 6.55 8.77
C ALA A 103 6.68 5.67 9.97
N PRO A 104 7.56 6.15 10.86
CA PRO A 104 8.02 5.36 12.00
C PRO A 104 6.84 4.81 12.81
N VAL A 105 6.77 3.50 12.99
CA VAL A 105 5.89 2.90 13.99
C VAL A 105 6.66 2.84 15.30
N TYR A 106 6.05 3.28 16.39
CA TYR A 106 6.67 3.27 17.71
C TYR A 106 5.99 2.24 18.59
N ILE A 107 6.80 1.48 19.31
CA ILE A 107 6.41 0.74 20.49
C ILE A 107 6.70 1.65 21.68
N GLU A 108 5.66 2.10 22.35
CA GLU A 108 5.80 2.77 23.63
C GLU A 108 5.77 1.71 24.74
N GLY A 109 6.52 1.95 25.80
CA GLY A 109 6.58 0.97 26.87
C GLY A 109 7.11 1.56 28.17
N THR A 110 7.03 0.78 29.23
CA THR A 110 7.54 1.15 30.56
C THR A 110 8.32 -0.02 31.15
N VAL A 111 9.51 0.25 31.70
CA VAL A 111 10.31 -0.73 32.45
C VAL A 111 10.13 -0.47 33.94
N LEU A 112 9.68 -1.49 34.65
CA LEU A 112 9.41 -1.49 36.08
C LEU A 112 10.30 -2.53 36.78
N LYS A 113 10.58 -2.30 38.06
CA LYS A 113 11.02 -3.33 39.03
C LYS A 113 9.96 -3.36 40.12
N GLY A 114 9.09 -4.36 40.08
CA GLY A 114 7.85 -4.36 40.88
C GLY A 114 6.92 -3.22 40.45
N LYS A 115 6.65 -2.26 41.34
CA LYS A 115 5.87 -1.03 41.03
C LYS A 115 6.72 0.20 40.73
N LYS A 116 8.06 0.12 40.83
CA LYS A 116 8.95 1.28 40.66
C LYS A 116 9.42 1.42 39.22
N PRO A 117 9.25 2.58 38.57
CA PRO A 117 9.82 2.84 37.25
C PRO A 117 11.34 2.89 37.28
N LEU A 118 11.98 2.25 36.30
CA LEU A 118 13.44 2.24 36.17
C LEU A 118 13.90 3.23 35.12
N LYS A 119 14.60 4.29 35.54
CA LYS A 119 15.21 5.30 34.67
C LYS A 119 16.50 4.81 34.04
N ASN A 120 16.81 5.32 32.84
CA ASN A 120 18.10 5.18 32.14
C ASN A 120 18.45 3.73 31.75
N LYS A 121 17.45 2.83 31.71
CA LYS A 121 17.59 1.44 31.27
C LYS A 121 17.56 1.38 29.74
N LEU A 122 18.54 0.70 29.15
CA LEU A 122 18.69 0.60 27.71
C LEU A 122 17.78 -0.52 27.18
N VAL A 123 16.73 -0.16 26.47
CA VAL A 123 15.74 -1.08 25.92
C VAL A 123 15.99 -1.28 24.42
N LYS A 124 16.10 -2.55 24.00
CA LYS A 124 16.19 -2.97 22.60
C LYS A 124 15.17 -4.10 22.35
N VAL A 125 14.76 -4.30 21.11
CA VAL A 125 13.98 -5.49 20.73
C VAL A 125 14.74 -6.26 19.66
N SER A 126 14.81 -7.58 19.80
CA SER A 126 15.51 -8.46 18.88
C SER A 126 14.83 -8.46 17.50
N GLY A 127 15.62 -8.32 16.43
CA GLY A 127 15.11 -8.26 15.06
C GLY A 127 14.58 -6.90 14.60
N ALA A 128 14.56 -5.85 15.43
CA ALA A 128 14.26 -4.50 14.95
C ALA A 128 15.51 -3.80 14.39
N PRO A 129 15.39 -3.11 13.23
CA PRO A 129 16.53 -2.46 12.57
C PRO A 129 17.00 -1.16 13.25
N PHE A 130 16.34 -0.71 14.33
CA PHE A 130 16.58 0.58 14.98
C PHE A 130 17.32 0.45 16.31
N THR A 131 18.00 1.54 16.70
CA THR A 131 18.87 1.65 17.88
C THR A 131 18.11 1.54 19.20
N ALA A 132 18.79 1.00 20.22
CA ALA A 132 18.27 0.88 21.58
C ALA A 132 17.96 2.25 22.19
N VAL A 133 16.88 2.35 22.97
CA VAL A 133 16.43 3.60 23.61
C VAL A 133 16.51 3.50 25.12
N LYS A 134 16.86 4.62 25.79
CA LYS A 134 16.88 4.65 27.25
C LYS A 134 15.53 5.06 27.81
N THR A 135 15.14 4.45 28.92
CA THR A 135 13.95 4.87 29.66
C THR A 135 14.12 6.25 30.30
N ASN A 136 13.06 7.04 30.33
CA ASN A 136 13.01 8.36 30.99
C ASN A 136 12.87 8.22 32.51
N ILE A 137 12.68 9.34 33.23
CA ILE A 137 12.51 9.35 34.70
C ILE A 137 11.34 8.50 35.20
N ASP A 138 10.30 8.32 34.38
CA ASP A 138 9.10 7.53 34.68
C ASP A 138 9.22 6.09 34.17
N GLY A 139 10.43 5.66 33.80
CA GLY A 139 10.67 4.32 33.28
C GLY A 139 10.13 4.08 31.87
N LYS A 140 9.61 5.11 31.20
CA LYS A 140 8.99 5.01 29.87
C LYS A 140 10.02 5.05 28.77
N PHE A 141 9.84 4.24 27.74
CA PHE A 141 10.62 4.24 26.51
C PHE A 141 9.70 4.34 25.28
N LYS A 142 10.26 4.86 24.19
CA LYS A 142 9.59 4.93 22.88
C LYS A 142 10.54 4.38 21.83
N LEU A 143 10.36 3.12 21.49
CA LEU A 143 11.26 2.36 20.63
C LEU A 143 10.70 2.35 19.21
N LYS A 144 11.52 2.79 18.25
CA LYS A 144 11.16 2.79 16.83
C LYS A 144 11.24 1.37 16.27
N VAL A 145 10.21 0.90 15.57
CA VAL A 145 10.16 -0.41 14.91
C VAL A 145 9.72 -0.30 13.45
N SER A 146 9.95 -1.34 12.65
CA SER A 146 9.46 -1.40 11.29
C SER A 146 7.94 -1.62 11.27
N ARG A 147 7.25 -1.19 10.21
CA ARG A 147 5.78 -1.32 10.11
C ARG A 147 5.29 -2.78 10.03
N LYS A 148 6.16 -3.71 9.64
CA LYS A 148 5.90 -5.17 9.65
C LYS A 148 6.12 -5.80 11.04
N PHE A 149 6.69 -5.05 11.99
CA PHE A 149 7.00 -5.55 13.32
C PHE A 149 5.73 -5.57 14.18
N ILE A 150 5.26 -6.77 14.50
CA ILE A 150 4.15 -7.01 15.40
C ILE A 150 4.72 -7.60 16.68
N VAL A 151 4.40 -6.99 17.83
CA VAL A 151 4.75 -7.58 19.13
C VAL A 151 3.94 -8.86 19.31
N LYS A 152 4.62 -10.01 19.21
CA LYS A 152 4.10 -11.35 19.50
C LYS A 152 4.62 -11.83 20.86
N THR A 153 4.03 -12.90 21.40
CA THR A 153 4.53 -13.60 22.61
C THR A 153 5.96 -14.10 22.47
N SER A 154 6.44 -14.33 21.24
CA SER A 154 7.82 -14.72 20.91
C SER A 154 8.79 -13.54 20.77
N THR A 155 8.34 -12.30 21.01
CA THR A 155 9.19 -11.11 20.87
C THR A 155 10.20 -11.06 22.00
N VAL A 156 11.49 -10.93 21.68
CA VAL A 156 12.55 -10.82 22.68
C VAL A 156 12.90 -9.35 22.90
N PHE A 157 12.53 -8.81 24.06
CA PHE A 157 13.04 -7.51 24.52
C PHE A 157 14.37 -7.73 25.26
N LEU A 158 15.29 -6.79 25.10
CA LEU A 158 16.56 -6.73 25.81
C LEU A 158 16.55 -5.49 26.69
N VAL A 159 16.83 -5.62 27.98
CA VAL A 159 17.04 -4.48 28.89
C VAL A 159 18.47 -4.54 29.42
N ASP A 160 19.25 -3.48 29.17
CA ASP A 160 20.70 -3.40 29.42
C ASP A 160 21.51 -4.56 28.79
N GLY A 161 21.00 -5.14 27.71
CA GLY A 161 21.65 -6.25 26.99
C GLY A 161 21.15 -7.64 27.39
N GLU A 162 20.39 -7.76 28.47
CA GLU A 162 19.86 -9.03 28.95
C GLU A 162 18.46 -9.32 28.37
N PRO A 163 18.18 -10.53 27.86
CA PRO A 163 16.87 -10.90 27.34
C PRO A 163 15.83 -11.00 28.46
N VAL A 164 14.72 -10.31 28.25
CA VAL A 164 13.54 -10.34 29.10
C VAL A 164 12.73 -11.60 28.76
N SER A 165 12.40 -12.40 29.77
CA SER A 165 11.55 -13.59 29.60
C SER A 165 10.17 -13.20 29.07
N SER A 166 9.53 -14.08 28.29
CA SER A 166 8.17 -13.85 27.78
C SER A 166 7.12 -13.65 28.88
N SER A 167 7.39 -14.11 30.11
CA SER A 167 6.54 -13.88 31.28
C SER A 167 6.77 -12.52 31.98
N GLN A 168 7.80 -11.78 31.57
CA GLN A 168 8.23 -10.52 32.19
C GLN A 168 7.83 -9.29 31.35
N PHE A 169 7.13 -9.46 30.23
CA PHE A 169 6.53 -8.34 29.51
C PHE A 169 5.09 -8.62 29.11
N PHE A 170 4.28 -7.57 29.07
CA PHE A 170 2.88 -7.60 28.63
C PHE A 170 2.67 -6.53 27.55
N PHE A 171 1.97 -6.89 26.47
CA PHE A 171 1.61 -5.96 25.40
C PHE A 171 0.10 -5.70 25.41
N SER A 172 -0.29 -4.45 25.62
CA SER A 172 -1.68 -4.01 25.47
C SER A 172 -1.93 -3.54 24.04
N LYS A 173 -2.69 -4.34 23.27
CA LYS A 173 -3.10 -4.01 21.89
C LYS A 173 -3.99 -2.76 21.82
N GLN A 174 -4.76 -2.50 22.88
CA GLN A 174 -5.70 -1.37 22.98
C GLN A 174 -4.98 -0.03 23.24
N LEU A 175 -3.85 -0.07 23.97
CA LEU A 175 -3.07 1.12 24.34
C LEU A 175 -1.77 1.27 23.51
N ASN A 176 -1.48 0.30 22.62
CA ASN A 176 -0.23 0.19 21.87
C ASN A 176 1.02 0.35 22.78
N ASN A 177 1.02 -0.32 23.93
CA ASN A 177 2.01 -0.12 25.01
C ASN A 177 2.54 -1.45 25.56
N VAL A 178 3.85 -1.54 25.80
CA VAL A 178 4.55 -2.70 26.40
C VAL A 178 4.97 -2.39 27.84
N THR A 179 4.52 -3.18 28.81
CA THR A 179 5.05 -3.11 30.18
C THR A 179 6.07 -4.23 30.40
N ILE A 180 7.31 -3.89 30.75
CA ILE A 180 8.38 -4.83 31.13
C ILE A 180 8.56 -4.77 32.65
N ASN A 181 8.49 -5.90 33.34
CA ASN A 181 8.68 -6.01 34.77
C ASN A 181 9.89 -6.89 35.09
N LEU A 182 10.98 -6.27 35.52
CA LEU A 182 12.21 -6.95 35.90
C LEU A 182 12.11 -7.48 37.34
N PRO A 183 12.65 -8.69 37.61
CA PRO A 183 12.62 -9.29 38.93
C PRO A 183 13.43 -8.48 39.96
N GLU A 184 13.02 -8.56 41.23
CA GLU A 184 13.79 -7.99 42.34
C GLU A 184 15.08 -8.79 42.57
N ASP A 185 16.24 -8.19 42.27
CA ASP A 185 17.53 -8.78 42.66
C ASP A 185 17.58 -9.04 44.17
N LYS A 186 17.59 -10.33 44.54
CA LYS A 186 18.10 -10.77 45.84
C LYS A 186 19.61 -10.91 45.71
N ASN A 187 20.32 -10.04 46.44
CA ASN A 187 21.76 -10.03 46.76
C ASN A 187 22.69 -9.12 45.94
N SER A 188 23.38 -8.27 46.71
CA SER A 188 24.75 -7.75 46.54
C SER A 188 24.96 -6.29 46.10
N PRO A 189 26.06 -5.65 46.59
CA PRO A 189 25.99 -4.38 47.31
C PRO A 189 26.57 -3.18 46.54
N GLU A 190 26.18 -1.97 46.94
CA GLU A 190 26.87 -0.74 46.58
C GLU A 190 28.32 -0.75 47.08
N LYS A 191 29.27 -0.37 46.23
CA LYS A 191 30.39 0.54 46.59
C LYS A 191 31.09 1.12 45.33
N PRO A 192 31.82 2.24 45.48
CA PRO A 192 31.91 3.33 44.51
C PRO A 192 33.29 3.43 43.82
N THR A 193 33.40 4.21 42.74
CA THR A 193 34.56 4.97 42.19
C THR A 193 34.32 5.20 40.68
N VAL A 194 34.81 6.21 39.95
CA VAL A 194 35.59 7.42 40.20
C VAL A 194 35.40 8.36 38.99
N ILE A 195 35.65 9.63 39.27
CA ILE A 195 35.65 10.83 38.44
C ILE A 195 36.69 10.78 37.29
N ALA A 196 36.31 11.27 36.11
CA ALA A 196 37.09 12.18 35.25
C ALA A 196 36.07 12.94 34.36
N LYS A 197 35.75 14.25 34.57
CA LYS A 197 36.49 15.46 34.16
C LYS A 197 37.05 15.31 32.74
N ASN A 198 36.71 16.10 31.72
CA ASN A 198 36.38 17.52 31.55
C ASN A 198 35.53 17.62 30.24
N SER A 199 34.87 18.69 29.81
CA SER A 199 35.01 20.13 30.05
C SER A 199 33.73 20.84 29.57
N THR A 200 33.13 21.62 30.47
CA THR A 200 32.68 23.02 30.32
C THR A 200 31.91 23.44 29.06
N LYS A 201 30.63 23.84 29.19
CA LYS A 201 30.12 25.20 29.58
C LYS A 201 30.26 26.20 28.39
N THR A 202 29.30 27.03 27.98
CA THR A 202 28.05 27.54 28.58
C THR A 202 27.25 28.31 27.52
N LYS A 203 25.91 28.25 27.62
CA LYS A 203 24.91 29.36 27.64
C LYS A 203 24.78 30.38 26.47
N LEU A 204 23.49 30.59 26.18
CA LEU A 204 22.72 31.86 26.11
C LEU A 204 22.26 32.39 24.73
N LYS A 205 20.92 32.34 24.57
CA LYS A 205 19.96 33.40 24.17
C LYS A 205 20.20 34.26 22.91
N ALA A 206 19.25 34.10 21.98
CA ALA A 206 18.22 35.07 21.59
C ALA A 206 18.58 36.39 20.86
N THR A 207 18.00 36.48 19.64
CA THR A 207 17.32 37.61 18.96
C THR A 207 18.13 38.67 18.17
N THR A 208 17.74 38.75 16.88
CA THR A 208 17.53 39.93 16.00
C THR A 208 18.67 40.68 15.31
N LEU A 209 18.38 40.97 14.02
CA LEU A 209 18.71 42.11 13.15
C LEU A 209 19.85 41.98 12.11
N VAL A 210 19.41 42.10 10.86
CA VAL A 210 19.93 42.92 9.73
C VAL A 210 21.07 42.35 8.88
N GLU A 211 20.70 42.26 7.60
CA GLU A 211 21.45 42.41 6.34
C GLU A 211 22.96 42.62 6.43
N GLU A 212 23.70 41.79 5.68
CA GLU A 212 24.75 42.30 4.79
C GLU A 212 24.86 41.41 3.53
N LYS A 213 25.02 42.12 2.41
CA LYS A 213 25.09 41.67 1.03
C LYS A 213 26.34 40.82 0.78
N GLU A 214 26.21 39.79 -0.05
CA GLU A 214 27.26 39.39 -0.97
C GLU A 214 26.71 39.52 -2.40
N GLU A 215 27.37 40.40 -3.15
CA GLU A 215 27.21 40.66 -4.57
C GLU A 215 27.76 39.47 -5.36
N ASP A 216 26.99 38.96 -6.32
CA ASP A 216 27.55 38.30 -7.49
C ASP A 216 27.05 39.05 -8.73
N ILE A 217 28.03 39.58 -9.45
CA ILE A 217 27.94 40.49 -10.59
C ILE A 217 27.47 39.70 -11.82
N PHE A 218 26.34 40.10 -12.40
CA PHE A 218 25.94 39.68 -13.74
C PHE A 218 26.83 40.40 -14.77
N LEU A 219 27.52 39.65 -15.63
CA LEU A 219 28.19 40.17 -16.82
C LEU A 219 27.27 39.91 -18.02
N ASP A 220 26.67 40.97 -18.55
CA ASP A 220 25.81 40.93 -19.73
C ASP A 220 26.65 40.72 -21.01
N PRO A 221 26.18 39.93 -22.00
CA PRO A 221 26.94 39.65 -23.21
C PRO A 221 26.97 40.85 -24.17
N ILE A 222 28.18 41.18 -24.64
CA ILE A 222 28.45 42.21 -25.67
C ILE A 222 28.37 41.55 -27.06
N LEU A 223 27.72 42.21 -28.01
CA LEU A 223 27.56 41.83 -29.42
C LEU A 223 28.34 42.82 -30.29
N VAL A 224 29.17 42.32 -31.22
CA VAL A 224 29.97 43.15 -32.14
C VAL A 224 29.27 43.24 -33.50
N VAL A 225 29.06 44.45 -34.01
CA VAL A 225 28.38 44.69 -35.30
C VAL A 225 29.36 45.24 -36.32
N VAL A 226 29.37 44.68 -37.54
CA VAL A 226 30.26 45.07 -38.64
C VAL A 226 29.45 45.47 -39.87
N VAL A 227 29.73 46.65 -40.43
CA VAL A 227 28.98 47.23 -41.56
C VAL A 227 29.81 47.24 -42.84
N TYR A 228 29.23 46.73 -43.94
CA TYR A 228 29.81 46.67 -45.28
C TYR A 228 28.99 47.45 -46.32
N ASP A 229 29.66 48.06 -47.30
CA ASP A 229 29.01 48.70 -48.46
C ASP A 229 28.66 47.71 -49.61
N GLU A 230 28.13 48.22 -50.73
CA GLU A 230 27.69 47.43 -51.89
C GLU A 230 28.80 46.58 -52.53
N ASP A 231 30.08 46.98 -52.36
CA ASP A 231 31.26 46.28 -52.88
C ASP A 231 31.91 45.34 -51.84
N ILE A 232 31.28 45.17 -50.67
CA ILE A 232 31.73 44.32 -49.55
C ILE A 232 33.03 44.85 -48.90
N SER A 233 33.20 46.17 -48.87
CA SER A 233 34.29 46.84 -48.12
C SER A 233 33.80 47.36 -46.76
N PRO A 234 34.60 47.29 -45.68
CA PRO A 234 34.16 47.76 -44.36
C PRO A 234 33.95 49.28 -44.35
N ALA A 235 32.81 49.73 -43.84
CA ALA A 235 32.42 51.13 -43.86
C ALA A 235 32.97 51.86 -42.62
N ASP A 236 34.08 52.60 -42.78
CA ASP A 236 34.73 53.40 -41.72
C ASP A 236 34.00 54.73 -41.45
N SER A 237 33.94 55.12 -40.17
CA SER A 237 33.50 56.45 -39.71
C SER A 237 32.04 56.78 -40.08
N LEU A 238 31.20 55.76 -40.18
CA LEU A 238 29.77 55.86 -40.46
C LEU A 238 29.00 56.00 -39.14
N LEU A 239 28.07 56.95 -39.07
CA LEU A 239 27.20 57.12 -37.90
C LEU A 239 26.04 56.12 -37.97
N VAL A 240 25.94 55.26 -36.97
CA VAL A 240 24.94 54.19 -36.86
C VAL A 240 24.10 54.44 -35.62
N ASN A 241 22.78 54.44 -35.77
CA ASN A 241 21.86 54.62 -34.65
C ASN A 241 21.22 53.28 -34.28
N VAL A 242 21.39 52.85 -33.03
CA VAL A 242 20.80 51.63 -32.50
C VAL A 242 19.98 52.01 -31.26
N ASP A 243 18.66 51.89 -31.39
CA ASP A 243 17.69 52.19 -30.32
C ASP A 243 17.92 53.55 -29.62
N GLN A 244 18.12 54.60 -30.43
CA GLN A 244 18.34 56.00 -29.99
C GLN A 244 19.70 56.29 -29.33
N GLN A 245 20.67 55.37 -29.44
CA GLN A 245 22.08 55.63 -29.14
C GLN A 245 22.92 55.64 -30.42
N GLU A 246 23.80 56.64 -30.52
CA GLU A 246 24.68 56.85 -31.66
C GLU A 246 26.03 56.17 -31.46
N PHE A 247 26.42 55.38 -32.46
CA PHE A 247 27.71 54.71 -32.55
C PHE A 247 28.39 55.14 -33.85
N VAL A 248 29.73 55.11 -33.87
CA VAL A 248 30.51 55.39 -35.07
C VAL A 248 31.33 54.16 -35.38
N THR A 249 31.23 53.66 -36.60
CA THR A 249 32.03 52.51 -37.03
C THR A 249 33.51 52.88 -37.07
N ASP A 250 34.37 51.97 -36.64
CA ASP A 250 35.82 52.15 -36.73
C ASP A 250 36.36 51.83 -38.13
N ARG A 251 37.69 51.89 -38.30
CA ARG A 251 38.39 51.60 -39.57
C ARG A 251 38.17 50.20 -40.15
N ASN A 252 37.61 49.28 -39.38
CA ASN A 252 37.24 47.93 -39.80
C ASN A 252 35.72 47.78 -39.98
N GLY A 253 34.97 48.89 -39.90
CA GLY A 253 33.51 48.90 -40.00
C GLY A 253 32.81 48.42 -38.74
N GLU A 254 33.50 48.30 -37.60
CA GLU A 254 32.98 47.63 -36.39
C GLU A 254 32.54 48.60 -35.29
N PHE A 255 31.55 48.19 -34.49
CA PHE A 255 31.22 48.79 -33.20
C PHE A 255 30.56 47.77 -32.25
N GLU A 256 30.65 48.01 -30.93
CA GLU A 256 30.15 47.09 -29.90
C GLU A 256 28.88 47.60 -29.23
N VAL A 257 27.90 46.72 -29.02
CA VAL A 257 26.60 47.01 -28.40
C VAL A 257 26.16 45.88 -27.46
N TYR A 258 25.38 46.20 -26.43
CA TYR A 258 24.89 45.20 -25.48
C TYR A 258 23.70 44.42 -26.07
N ALA A 259 23.67 43.08 -25.90
CA ALA A 259 22.79 42.20 -26.67
C ALA A 259 21.26 42.42 -26.48
N ASP A 260 20.82 43.09 -25.41
CA ASP A 260 19.39 43.33 -25.13
C ASP A 260 18.77 44.50 -25.93
N SER A 261 19.56 45.28 -26.68
CA SER A 261 19.08 46.47 -27.43
C SER A 261 18.94 46.31 -28.95
N LEU A 262 19.08 45.09 -29.49
CA LEU A 262 18.97 44.84 -30.94
C LEU A 262 17.76 43.97 -31.31
N ASN A 263 16.80 44.60 -31.97
CA ASN A 263 15.69 43.93 -32.67
C ASN A 263 15.79 44.34 -34.16
N GLU A 264 15.39 43.48 -35.10
CA GLU A 264 15.62 43.67 -36.56
C GLU A 264 15.13 45.01 -37.15
N ASN A 265 14.34 45.79 -36.39
CA ASN A 265 13.78 47.09 -36.80
C ASN A 265 14.34 48.31 -36.04
N THR A 266 15.41 48.19 -35.22
CA THR A 266 15.95 49.30 -34.40
C THR A 266 17.28 49.88 -34.88
N LEU A 267 17.86 49.34 -35.97
CA LEU A 267 19.13 49.81 -36.53
C LEU A 267 18.88 50.65 -37.79
N THR A 268 19.31 51.92 -37.77
CA THR A 268 19.18 52.85 -38.90
C THR A 268 20.52 53.52 -39.19
N ILE A 269 20.83 53.67 -40.49
CA ILE A 269 22.05 54.29 -40.99
C ILE A 269 21.64 55.43 -41.92
N ASP A 270 22.04 56.66 -41.60
CA ASP A 270 21.61 57.84 -42.34
C ASP A 270 22.13 57.82 -43.79
N ASN A 271 21.22 58.05 -44.75
CA ASN A 271 21.44 58.08 -46.21
C ASN A 271 21.69 56.73 -46.92
N TYR A 272 21.55 55.59 -46.24
CA TYR A 272 21.69 54.26 -46.85
C TYR A 272 20.52 53.33 -46.51
N GLU A 273 20.18 52.38 -47.39
CA GLU A 273 19.20 51.31 -47.11
C GLU A 273 19.92 50.01 -46.75
N ILE A 274 19.46 49.33 -45.69
CA ILE A 274 20.02 48.04 -45.27
C ILE A 274 19.48 46.94 -46.18
N VAL A 275 20.35 46.38 -47.00
CA VAL A 275 20.02 45.37 -48.00
C VAL A 275 19.91 43.98 -47.37
N LYS A 276 20.79 43.70 -46.38
CA LYS A 276 20.88 42.37 -45.76
C LYS A 276 21.57 42.42 -44.40
N THR A 277 21.09 41.61 -43.46
CA THR A 277 21.76 41.33 -42.19
C THR A 277 22.03 39.83 -42.03
N LYS A 278 23.12 39.47 -41.34
CA LYS A 278 23.47 38.08 -41.03
C LYS A 278 24.09 38.00 -39.63
N TYR A 279 23.54 37.13 -38.79
CA TYR A 279 24.04 36.87 -37.44
C TYR A 279 24.90 35.61 -37.40
N ASP A 280 26.01 35.69 -36.67
CA ASP A 280 26.80 34.55 -36.24
C ASP A 280 26.63 34.34 -34.73
N TYR A 281 25.84 33.32 -34.38
CA TYR A 281 25.45 33.05 -33.00
C TYR A 281 26.54 32.36 -32.17
N GLU A 282 27.58 31.79 -32.80
CA GLU A 282 28.66 31.12 -32.06
C GLU A 282 29.73 32.11 -31.57
N ASP A 283 29.97 33.19 -32.32
CA ASP A 283 31.02 34.19 -32.02
C ASP A 283 30.48 35.58 -31.59
N ASN A 284 29.15 35.75 -31.49
CA ASN A 284 28.50 37.01 -31.08
C ASN A 284 28.78 38.20 -32.04
N TYR A 285 28.74 37.94 -33.35
CA TYR A 285 28.88 38.95 -34.41
C TYR A 285 27.59 39.14 -35.22
N MET A 286 27.35 40.37 -35.68
CA MET A 286 26.35 40.69 -36.69
C MET A 286 26.95 41.46 -37.86
N PHE A 287 26.64 41.04 -39.08
CA PHE A 287 27.08 41.68 -40.32
C PHE A 287 25.92 42.39 -41.02
N VAL A 288 26.12 43.65 -41.40
CA VAL A 288 25.09 44.51 -42.02
C VAL A 288 25.62 45.02 -43.38
N TYR A 289 24.83 44.86 -44.44
CA TYR A 289 25.18 45.30 -45.81
C TYR A 289 24.25 46.43 -46.27
N ILE A 290 24.80 47.52 -46.81
CA ILE A 290 24.04 48.73 -47.16
C ILE A 290 24.16 49.12 -48.64
N SER A 291 23.12 49.78 -49.20
CA SER A 291 23.09 50.34 -50.57
C SER A 291 22.65 51.80 -50.61
N ASN A 292 23.13 52.56 -51.60
CA ASN A 292 22.90 53.99 -51.73
C ASN A 292 21.56 54.30 -52.42
N ASN A 293 20.80 55.25 -51.89
CA ASN A 293 19.44 55.52 -52.35
C ASN A 293 19.41 56.70 -53.32
N ASP A 294 19.78 56.48 -54.59
CA ASP A 294 19.55 57.42 -55.69
C ASP A 294 19.53 56.68 -57.05
N GLU A 295 18.35 56.47 -57.63
CA GLU A 295 17.94 57.05 -58.93
C GLU A 295 16.59 56.49 -59.40
N ASN A 296 15.58 57.36 -59.29
CA ASN A 296 14.29 57.26 -59.98
C ASN A 296 14.43 57.46 -61.50
N GLY A 297 13.75 56.65 -62.30
CA GLY A 297 13.40 56.98 -63.68
C GLY A 297 12.54 55.86 -64.29
N GLY A 298 11.27 56.03 -64.63
CA GLY A 298 10.66 57.20 -65.27
C GLY A 298 10.29 56.82 -66.71
N LEU A 299 9.01 56.48 -66.92
CA LEU A 299 8.38 56.25 -68.22
C LEU A 299 8.74 57.35 -69.24
N LYS A 300 9.12 56.96 -70.47
CA LYS A 300 9.03 57.81 -71.67
C LYS A 300 8.47 57.00 -72.85
N GLN A 301 7.32 57.48 -73.35
CA GLN A 301 6.79 57.14 -74.67
C GLN A 301 7.67 57.75 -75.79
N GLU A 302 7.79 56.96 -76.87
CA GLU A 302 8.02 57.26 -78.30
C GLU A 302 9.07 58.29 -78.76
N PRO A 303 9.76 57.99 -79.88
CA PRO A 303 9.20 58.44 -81.15
C PRO A 303 9.16 57.34 -82.22
N ASN A 304 7.97 57.27 -82.82
CA ASN A 304 7.69 56.92 -84.20
C ASN A 304 8.86 57.20 -85.17
N ILE A 305 9.39 56.17 -85.83
CA ILE A 305 10.15 56.31 -87.08
C ILE A 305 9.67 55.22 -88.04
N GLU A 306 8.76 55.63 -88.90
CA GLU A 306 8.32 54.96 -90.12
C GLU A 306 9.45 55.01 -91.16
N TYR A 307 9.94 53.86 -91.64
CA TYR A 307 10.57 53.73 -92.96
C TYR A 307 10.24 52.34 -93.52
N SER A 308 9.13 52.26 -94.25
CA SER A 308 8.84 51.13 -95.14
C SER A 308 9.56 51.32 -96.48
N GLU A 309 10.87 51.58 -96.45
CA GLU A 309 11.67 51.38 -97.65
C GLU A 309 11.92 49.88 -97.77
N ASN A 310 11.27 49.25 -98.74
CA ASN A 310 11.65 47.92 -99.16
C ASN A 310 13.11 48.01 -99.63
N PHE A 311 14.05 47.67 -98.75
CA PHE A 311 15.49 47.81 -98.99
C PHE A 311 15.89 47.19 -100.32
N GLN A 312 15.24 46.07 -100.67
CA GLN A 312 15.41 45.40 -101.94
C GLN A 312 14.99 46.27 -103.12
N THR A 313 13.84 46.94 -103.04
CA THR A 313 13.35 47.83 -104.10
C THR A 313 14.23 49.05 -104.26
N VAL A 314 14.63 49.71 -103.16
CA VAL A 314 15.48 50.91 -103.22
C VAL A 314 16.88 50.56 -103.71
N PHE A 315 17.48 49.47 -103.21
CA PHE A 315 18.78 48.98 -103.66
C PHE A 315 18.75 48.59 -105.15
N ASN A 316 17.75 47.82 -105.57
CA ASN A 316 17.62 47.42 -106.98
C ASN A 316 17.40 48.63 -107.91
N THR A 317 16.69 49.66 -107.44
CA THR A 317 16.45 50.89 -108.22
C THR A 317 17.74 51.69 -108.37
N LEU A 318 18.50 51.87 -107.29
CA LEU A 318 19.79 52.56 -107.31
C LEU A 318 20.83 51.82 -108.16
N GLU A 319 20.86 50.47 -108.12
CA GLU A 319 21.74 49.69 -108.98
C GLU A 319 21.34 49.76 -110.47
N ALA A 320 20.04 49.73 -110.76
CA ALA A 320 19.55 49.90 -112.13
C ALA A 320 19.89 51.30 -112.68
N GLU A 321 19.70 52.36 -111.87
CA GLU A 321 20.06 53.73 -112.22
C GLU A 321 21.57 53.86 -112.46
N LYS A 322 22.40 53.31 -111.57
CA LYS A 322 23.86 53.26 -111.70
C LYS A 322 24.28 52.57 -113.01
N GLN A 323 23.65 51.45 -113.37
CA GLN A 323 23.95 50.72 -114.60
C GLN A 323 23.56 51.51 -115.86
N ILE A 324 22.39 52.15 -115.87
CA ILE A 324 21.93 53.00 -116.99
C ILE A 324 22.89 54.17 -117.19
N LEU A 325 23.31 54.83 -116.10
CA LEU A 325 24.25 55.95 -116.16
C LEU A 325 25.60 55.49 -116.73
N GLN A 326 26.12 54.35 -116.29
CA GLN A 326 27.38 53.77 -116.80
C GLN A 326 27.34 53.51 -118.31
N GLU A 327 26.27 52.89 -118.81
CA GLU A 327 26.09 52.61 -120.24
C GLU A 327 25.99 53.90 -121.06
N THR A 328 25.26 54.90 -120.53
CA THR A 328 25.10 56.22 -121.16
C THR A 328 26.45 56.95 -121.28
N GLY A 329 27.27 56.95 -120.22
CA GLY A 329 28.61 57.53 -120.24
C GLY A 329 29.55 56.84 -121.25
N VAL A 330 29.45 55.51 -121.41
CA VAL A 330 30.19 54.77 -122.45
C VAL A 330 29.74 55.18 -123.86
N SER A 331 28.44 55.35 -124.08
CA SER A 331 27.90 55.78 -125.38
C SER A 331 28.36 57.19 -125.75
N LEU A 332 28.24 58.15 -124.81
CA LEU A 332 28.66 59.54 -125.00
C LEU A 332 30.15 59.63 -125.36
N ARG A 333 31.03 58.88 -124.68
CA ARG A 333 32.46 58.82 -125.02
C ARG A 333 32.72 58.35 -126.45
N LYS A 334 32.04 57.29 -126.91
CA LYS A 334 32.17 56.78 -128.28
C LYS A 334 31.72 57.82 -129.31
N GLU A 335 30.67 58.57 -129.02
CA GLU A 335 30.12 59.58 -129.92
C GLU A 335 31.00 60.82 -130.01
N ILE A 336 31.52 61.30 -128.87
CA ILE A 336 32.56 62.34 -128.79
C ILE A 336 33.76 61.94 -129.66
N GLN A 337 34.25 60.70 -129.51
CA GLN A 337 35.40 60.23 -130.28
C GLN A 337 35.15 60.19 -131.79
N LYS A 338 33.99 59.67 -132.22
CA LYS A 338 33.59 59.68 -133.66
C LYS A 338 33.51 61.09 -134.25
N ILE A 339 32.99 62.05 -133.49
CA ILE A 339 32.86 63.43 -133.94
C ILE A 339 34.22 64.12 -134.00
N SER A 340 35.10 63.91 -132.99
CA SER A 340 36.48 64.41 -132.99
C SER A 340 37.26 63.90 -134.21
N GLU A 341 37.18 62.60 -134.53
CA GLU A 341 37.86 62.00 -135.68
C GLU A 341 37.37 62.56 -137.04
N LYS A 342 36.08 62.93 -137.14
CA LYS A 342 35.52 63.61 -138.33
C LYS A 342 36.02 65.05 -138.48
N LEU A 343 36.33 65.72 -137.38
CA LEU A 343 36.80 67.11 -137.34
C LEU A 343 38.28 67.24 -137.77
N GLU A 344 39.10 66.21 -137.56
CA GLU A 344 40.51 66.18 -137.99
C GLU A 344 40.71 65.88 -139.48
N LYS A 345 39.77 65.19 -140.13
CA LYS A 345 39.93 64.70 -141.52
C LYS A 345 39.40 65.63 -142.63
N ASP A 346 38.62 66.66 -142.32
CA ASP A 346 37.87 67.45 -143.31
C ASP A 346 38.25 68.94 -143.24
N GLN A 347 39.42 69.31 -143.81
CA GLN A 347 40.00 70.66 -143.70
C GLN A 347 39.58 71.68 -144.79
N ASP A 348 38.67 71.34 -145.70
CA ASP A 348 38.43 72.16 -146.92
C ASP A 348 37.01 72.77 -147.04
N SER A 349 36.21 72.82 -145.96
CA SER A 349 34.91 73.52 -145.98
C SER A 349 34.51 74.16 -144.64
N ARG A 350 34.85 75.44 -144.47
CA ARG A 350 34.70 76.25 -143.23
C ARG A 350 33.28 76.36 -142.63
N LYS A 351 32.21 75.94 -143.32
CA LYS A 351 30.84 75.97 -142.75
C LYS A 351 30.44 74.70 -142.00
N LYS A 352 31.10 73.55 -142.24
CA LYS A 352 30.81 72.29 -141.50
C LYS A 352 31.53 72.22 -140.16
N GLU A 353 32.75 72.76 -140.06
CA GLU A 353 33.60 72.67 -138.86
C GLU A 353 32.98 73.32 -137.61
N ALA A 354 32.34 74.49 -137.76
CA ALA A 354 31.75 75.21 -136.63
C ALA A 354 30.55 74.47 -136.00
N ALA A 355 29.73 73.80 -136.80
CA ALA A 355 28.59 73.03 -136.32
C ALA A 355 29.02 71.75 -135.59
N LEU A 356 30.08 71.09 -136.06
CA LEU A 356 30.64 69.90 -135.42
C LEU A 356 31.31 70.24 -134.07
N LYS A 357 31.99 71.39 -133.94
CA LYS A 357 32.58 71.85 -132.66
C LYS A 357 31.53 72.13 -131.59
N ALA A 358 30.45 72.84 -131.93
CA ALA A 358 29.35 73.11 -130.99
C ALA A 358 28.63 71.82 -130.54
N TYR A 359 28.56 70.82 -131.42
CA TYR A 359 27.99 69.52 -131.07
C TYR A 359 28.91 68.71 -130.13
N LEU A 360 30.23 68.76 -130.36
CA LEU A 360 31.23 68.14 -129.48
C LEU A 360 31.15 68.71 -128.06
N GLU A 361 31.10 70.04 -127.93
CA GLU A 361 31.04 70.72 -126.63
C GLU A 361 29.80 70.28 -125.83
N ARG A 362 28.65 70.18 -126.49
CA ARG A 362 27.40 69.72 -125.87
C ARG A 362 27.49 68.27 -125.40
N LEU A 363 28.13 67.38 -126.17
CA LEU A 363 28.34 65.99 -125.77
C LEU A 363 29.28 65.87 -124.56
N THR A 364 30.35 66.68 -124.49
CA THR A 364 31.26 66.69 -123.31
C THR A 364 30.55 67.15 -122.05
N THR A 365 29.68 68.17 -122.12
CA THR A 365 28.90 68.61 -120.95
C THR A 365 27.97 67.50 -120.46
N SER A 366 27.27 66.81 -121.36
CA SER A 366 26.41 65.68 -120.98
C SER A 366 27.18 64.49 -120.40
N LEU A 367 28.44 64.28 -120.78
CA LEU A 367 29.28 63.25 -120.18
C LEU A 367 29.65 63.58 -118.73
N ILE A 368 30.00 64.83 -118.43
CA ILE A 368 30.32 65.29 -117.07
C ILE A 368 29.10 65.16 -116.15
N GLU A 369 27.93 65.59 -116.63
CA GLU A 369 26.68 65.45 -115.86
C GLU A 369 26.35 63.97 -115.57
N ASN A 370 26.61 63.08 -116.52
CA ASN A 370 26.40 61.64 -116.35
C ASN A 370 27.37 60.99 -115.34
N GLU A 371 28.65 61.39 -115.34
CA GLU A 371 29.63 60.88 -114.38
C GLU A 371 29.33 61.31 -112.94
N LEU A 372 28.90 62.57 -112.74
CA LEU A 372 28.48 63.06 -111.42
C LEU A 372 27.25 62.32 -110.89
N ALA A 373 26.26 62.05 -111.74
CA ALA A 373 25.08 61.28 -111.35
C ALA A 373 25.44 59.83 -110.97
N TYR A 374 26.41 59.21 -111.67
CA TYR A 374 26.88 57.87 -111.36
C TYR A 374 27.56 57.79 -109.99
N GLU A 375 28.40 58.77 -109.65
CA GLU A 375 29.04 58.83 -108.31
C GLU A 375 28.00 58.97 -107.18
N ASP A 376 26.97 59.80 -107.36
CA ASP A 376 25.89 59.97 -106.37
C ASP A 376 25.08 58.67 -106.18
N ALA A 377 24.71 58.00 -107.27
CA ALA A 377 24.02 56.70 -107.22
C ALA A 377 24.88 55.62 -106.52
N GLN A 378 26.19 55.59 -106.78
CA GLN A 378 27.11 54.66 -106.13
C GLN A 378 27.27 54.95 -104.62
N PHE A 379 27.34 56.22 -104.22
CA PHE A 379 27.42 56.62 -102.82
C PHE A 379 26.17 56.20 -102.03
N LYS A 380 24.97 56.47 -102.57
CA LYS A 380 23.69 56.08 -101.95
C LYS A 380 23.56 54.57 -101.78
N THR A 381 24.01 53.79 -102.77
CA THR A 381 23.99 52.32 -102.72
C THR A 381 24.85 51.78 -101.57
N ASN A 382 26.05 52.33 -101.37
CA ASN A 382 26.93 51.91 -100.27
C ASN A 382 26.35 52.27 -98.89
N GLN A 383 25.74 53.46 -98.74
CA GLN A 383 25.11 53.86 -97.49
C GLN A 383 23.96 52.91 -97.11
N MET A 384 23.22 52.41 -98.10
CA MET A 384 22.13 51.46 -97.89
C MET A 384 22.61 50.09 -97.38
N MET A 385 23.73 49.59 -97.91
CA MET A 385 24.33 48.32 -97.49
C MET A 385 24.78 48.31 -96.03
N GLU A 386 25.37 49.41 -95.55
CA GLU A 386 25.77 49.54 -94.15
C GLU A 386 24.57 49.54 -93.20
N ARG A 387 23.45 50.16 -93.60
CA ARG A 387 22.20 50.14 -92.82
C ARG A 387 21.62 48.72 -92.71
N MET A 388 21.64 47.93 -93.79
CA MET A 388 21.17 46.53 -93.74
C MET A 388 22.02 45.67 -92.79
N ARG A 389 23.34 45.83 -92.81
CA ARG A 389 24.24 45.07 -91.90
C ARG A 389 23.94 45.35 -90.43
N SER A 390 23.71 46.61 -90.08
CA SER A 390 23.39 47.00 -88.70
C SER A 390 22.10 46.33 -88.20
N GLN A 391 21.03 46.32 -89.01
CA GLN A 391 19.76 45.70 -88.62
C GLN A 391 19.85 44.18 -88.43
N ILE A 392 20.61 43.48 -89.28
CA ILE A 392 20.79 42.02 -89.16
C ILE A 392 21.51 41.65 -87.85
N ASN A 393 22.57 42.39 -87.49
CA ASN A 393 23.28 42.16 -86.23
C ASN A 393 22.37 42.39 -85.02
N GLN A 394 21.56 43.45 -85.03
CA GLN A 394 20.64 43.74 -83.93
C GLN A 394 19.60 42.62 -83.75
N GLN A 395 19.02 42.10 -84.84
CA GLN A 395 18.06 40.99 -84.76
C GLN A 395 18.68 39.69 -84.27
N THR A 396 19.94 39.43 -84.63
CA THR A 396 20.64 38.20 -84.20
C THR A 396 20.84 38.17 -82.69
N THR A 397 21.26 39.28 -82.07
CA THR A 397 21.41 39.36 -80.60
C THR A 397 20.08 39.17 -79.86
N THR A 398 18.98 39.70 -80.40
CA THR A 398 17.64 39.53 -79.78
C THR A 398 17.20 38.07 -79.77
N ILE A 399 17.52 37.30 -80.81
CA ILE A 399 17.16 35.88 -80.90
C ILE A 399 17.91 35.06 -79.83
N GLU A 400 19.21 35.31 -79.64
CA GLU A 400 20.00 34.61 -78.60
C GLU A 400 19.47 34.85 -77.18
N GLN A 401 19.03 36.08 -76.88
CA GLN A 401 18.45 36.40 -75.57
C GLN A 401 17.14 35.64 -75.31
N ILE A 402 16.27 35.54 -76.32
CA ILE A 402 15.00 34.80 -76.21
C ILE A 402 15.24 33.30 -75.98
N GLU A 403 16.27 32.73 -76.59
CA GLU A 403 16.58 31.31 -76.45
C GLU A 403 17.05 30.94 -75.04
N ILE A 404 17.86 31.80 -74.41
CA ILE A 404 18.29 31.67 -73.01
C ILE A 404 17.10 31.80 -72.05
N GLU A 405 16.21 32.77 -72.28
CA GLU A 405 15.02 32.98 -71.46
C GLU A 405 14.04 31.79 -71.56
N LYS A 406 13.93 31.17 -72.74
CA LYS A 406 13.11 29.97 -72.91
C LYS A 406 13.65 28.79 -72.09
N GLU A 407 14.97 28.58 -72.08
CA GLU A 407 15.58 27.47 -71.33
C GLU A 407 15.42 27.64 -69.80
N SER A 408 15.48 28.88 -69.29
CA SER A 408 15.28 29.15 -67.86
C SER A 408 13.83 28.87 -67.42
N VAL A 409 12.84 29.27 -68.23
CA VAL A 409 11.42 29.01 -67.98
C VAL A 409 11.11 27.50 -68.02
N GLU A 410 11.72 26.73 -68.91
CA GLU A 410 11.53 25.27 -68.96
C GLU A 410 12.06 24.57 -67.70
N LYS A 411 13.21 24.99 -67.16
CA LYS A 411 13.76 24.47 -65.89
C LYS A 411 12.86 24.80 -64.70
N GLU A 412 12.31 26.01 -64.65
CA GLU A 412 11.38 26.43 -63.59
C GLU A 412 10.09 25.60 -63.59
N ARG A 413 9.52 25.33 -64.78
CA ARG A 413 8.36 24.44 -64.92
C ARG A 413 8.65 23.02 -64.43
N MET A 414 9.84 22.47 -64.73
CA MET A 414 10.23 21.14 -64.26
C MET A 414 10.31 21.07 -62.73
N LEU A 415 10.85 22.10 -62.08
CA LEU A 415 10.92 22.19 -60.62
C LEU A 415 9.52 22.18 -59.99
N TYR A 416 8.57 22.93 -60.55
CA TYR A 416 7.18 22.93 -60.08
C TYR A 416 6.50 21.56 -60.17
N PHE A 417 6.76 20.79 -61.24
CA PHE A 417 6.23 19.42 -61.36
C PHE A 417 6.79 18.49 -60.29
N ILE A 418 8.07 18.60 -59.95
CA ILE A 418 8.72 17.79 -58.90
C ILE A 418 8.11 18.11 -57.54
N ILE A 419 7.95 19.39 -57.21
CA ILE A 419 7.34 19.83 -55.94
C ILE A 419 5.90 19.29 -55.83
N ALA A 420 5.10 19.42 -56.89
CA ALA A 420 3.73 18.92 -56.90
C ALA A 420 3.66 17.38 -56.70
N ALA A 421 4.58 16.63 -57.31
CA ALA A 421 4.66 15.18 -57.14
C ALA A 421 5.02 14.78 -55.69
N ILE A 422 5.99 15.46 -55.08
CA ILE A 422 6.37 15.24 -53.67
C ILE A 422 5.21 15.57 -52.73
N SER A 423 4.51 16.69 -52.96
CA SER A 423 3.34 17.07 -52.17
C SER A 423 2.23 16.01 -52.23
N LEU A 424 1.96 15.44 -53.42
CA LEU A 424 0.98 14.35 -53.56
C LEU A 424 1.37 13.09 -52.79
N ILE A 425 2.66 12.72 -52.80
CA ILE A 425 3.16 11.57 -52.03
C ILE A 425 2.99 11.83 -50.53
N LEU A 426 3.32 13.03 -50.04
CA LEU A 426 3.15 13.39 -48.63
C LEU A 426 1.68 13.38 -48.21
N ILE A 427 0.78 13.91 -49.04
CA ILE A 427 -0.67 13.85 -48.80
C ILE A 427 -1.15 12.40 -48.71
N PHE A 428 -0.65 11.52 -49.58
CA PHE A 428 -1.00 10.10 -49.56
C PHE A 428 -0.50 9.38 -48.31
N ILE A 429 0.74 9.65 -47.87
CA ILE A 429 1.29 9.11 -46.62
C ILE A 429 0.47 9.60 -45.43
N PHE A 430 0.16 10.90 -45.39
CA PHE A 430 -0.67 11.49 -44.35
C PHE A 430 -2.06 10.87 -44.30
N TYR A 431 -2.71 10.67 -45.46
CA TYR A 431 -4.00 10.00 -45.56
C TYR A 431 -3.94 8.56 -45.03
N LYS A 432 -2.91 7.78 -45.39
CA LYS A 432 -2.71 6.43 -44.86
C LYS A 432 -2.51 6.42 -43.34
N ASN A 433 -1.75 7.36 -42.80
CA ASN A 433 -1.54 7.48 -41.36
C ASN A 433 -2.84 7.85 -40.63
N LEU A 434 -3.68 8.72 -41.21
CA LEU A 434 -5.00 9.05 -40.66
C LEU A 434 -5.94 7.84 -40.66
N GLN A 435 -5.94 7.03 -41.72
CA GLN A 435 -6.72 5.79 -41.75
C GLN A 435 -6.26 4.82 -40.66
N LYS A 436 -4.95 4.59 -40.53
CA LYS A 436 -4.39 3.71 -39.50
C LYS A 436 -4.72 4.19 -38.08
N LEU A 437 -4.66 5.50 -37.83
CA LEU A 437 -5.05 6.09 -36.54
C LEU A 437 -6.54 5.89 -36.25
N LYS A 438 -7.40 5.96 -37.28
CA LYS A 438 -8.83 5.70 -37.14
C LYS A 438 -9.09 4.24 -36.78
N GLU A 439 -8.47 3.30 -37.49
CA GLU A 439 -8.56 1.86 -37.18
C GLU A 439 -8.10 1.57 -35.74
N GLN A 440 -6.92 2.06 -35.35
CA GLN A 440 -6.40 1.87 -33.98
C GLN A 440 -7.33 2.45 -32.90
N ARG A 441 -7.99 3.58 -33.19
CA ARG A 441 -8.94 4.20 -32.26
C ARG A 441 -10.21 3.37 -32.13
N ASP A 442 -10.71 2.83 -33.24
CA ASP A 442 -11.92 2.02 -33.26
C ASP A 442 -11.67 0.66 -32.55
N ASP A 443 -10.51 0.03 -32.77
CA ASP A 443 -10.06 -1.16 -32.02
C ASP A 443 -9.92 -0.88 -30.52
N LEU A 444 -9.30 0.25 -30.16
CA LEU A 444 -9.13 0.64 -28.75
C LEU A 444 -10.47 0.87 -28.07
N ARG A 445 -11.45 1.42 -28.79
CA ARG A 445 -12.81 1.61 -28.27
C ARG A 445 -13.47 0.27 -27.99
N GLU A 446 -13.39 -0.68 -28.91
CA GLU A 446 -13.96 -2.03 -28.71
C GLU A 446 -13.34 -2.73 -27.49
N VAL A 447 -12.01 -2.67 -27.36
CA VAL A 447 -11.31 -3.24 -26.19
C VAL A 447 -11.74 -2.55 -24.90
N THR A 448 -11.93 -1.23 -24.92
CA THR A 448 -12.36 -0.46 -23.75
C THR A 448 -13.79 -0.81 -23.33
N GLU A 449 -14.70 -0.98 -24.29
CA GLU A 449 -16.09 -1.42 -24.03
C GLU A 449 -16.12 -2.83 -23.42
N ARG A 450 -15.40 -3.80 -24.00
CA ARG A 450 -15.28 -5.16 -23.43
C ARG A 450 -14.64 -5.16 -22.04
N LEU A 451 -13.64 -4.32 -21.82
CA LEU A 451 -12.98 -4.21 -20.52
C LEU A 451 -13.92 -3.61 -19.45
N GLN A 452 -14.78 -2.68 -19.85
CA GLN A 452 -15.78 -2.09 -18.96
C GLN A 452 -16.86 -3.12 -18.59
N GLU A 453 -17.37 -3.91 -19.54
CA GLU A 453 -18.29 -5.02 -19.27
C GLU A 453 -17.67 -6.05 -18.33
N ALA A 454 -16.46 -6.53 -18.62
CA ALA A 454 -15.76 -7.49 -17.77
C ALA A 454 -15.48 -6.94 -16.36
N LYS A 455 -15.20 -5.64 -16.25
CA LYS A 455 -15.02 -4.97 -14.95
C LYS A 455 -16.33 -4.95 -14.16
N ASP A 456 -17.44 -4.65 -14.81
CA ASP A 456 -18.75 -4.58 -14.15
C ASP A 456 -19.21 -5.97 -13.69
N ASP A 457 -18.96 -7.03 -14.48
CA ASP A 457 -19.19 -8.42 -14.08
C ASP A 457 -18.35 -8.82 -12.85
N VAL A 458 -17.07 -8.41 -12.82
CA VAL A 458 -16.18 -8.67 -11.67
C VAL A 458 -16.66 -7.92 -10.42
N ILE A 459 -17.12 -6.67 -10.56
CA ILE A 459 -17.66 -5.91 -9.43
C ILE A 459 -18.90 -6.61 -8.87
N LYS A 460 -19.83 -7.02 -9.74
CA LYS A 460 -21.04 -7.74 -9.33
C LYS A 460 -20.71 -9.05 -8.61
N SER A 461 -19.81 -9.85 -9.17
CA SER A 461 -19.35 -11.10 -8.54
C SER A 461 -18.66 -10.85 -7.18
N HIS A 462 -17.93 -9.75 -7.05
CA HIS A 462 -17.30 -9.36 -5.79
C HIS A 462 -18.33 -8.98 -4.72
N GLU A 463 -19.37 -8.20 -5.08
CA GLU A 463 -20.45 -7.83 -4.18
C GLU A 463 -21.23 -9.05 -3.70
N GLU A 464 -21.58 -9.97 -4.61
CA GLU A 464 -22.24 -11.25 -4.26
C GLU A 464 -21.39 -12.09 -3.30
N MET A 465 -20.07 -12.18 -3.55
CA MET A 465 -19.14 -12.89 -2.66
C MET A 465 -19.10 -12.26 -1.25
N LEU A 466 -19.15 -10.93 -1.14
CA LEU A 466 -19.21 -10.24 0.14
C LEU A 466 -20.50 -10.58 0.88
N SER A 467 -21.65 -10.59 0.20
CA SER A 467 -22.93 -10.97 0.80
C SER A 467 -22.93 -12.43 1.29
N VAL A 468 -22.43 -13.38 0.49
CA VAL A 468 -22.28 -14.79 0.90
C VAL A 468 -21.39 -14.92 2.12
N LYS A 469 -20.28 -14.18 2.17
CA LYS A 469 -19.37 -14.16 3.31
C LYS A 469 -20.05 -13.61 4.56
N ASP A 470 -20.78 -12.51 4.45
CA ASP A 470 -21.46 -11.88 5.59
C ASP A 470 -22.54 -12.81 6.16
N ILE A 471 -23.33 -13.47 5.30
CA ILE A 471 -24.28 -14.51 5.73
C ILE A 471 -23.54 -15.71 6.35
N GLY A 472 -22.43 -16.14 5.75
CA GLY A 472 -21.57 -17.19 6.29
C GLY A 472 -21.02 -16.89 7.69
N GLN A 473 -20.70 -15.62 7.97
CA GLN A 473 -20.34 -15.17 9.31
C GLN A 473 -21.52 -15.25 10.28
N LYS A 474 -22.74 -14.90 9.85
CA LYS A 474 -23.94 -15.07 10.68
C LYS A 474 -24.14 -16.53 11.06
N PHE A 475 -24.06 -17.46 10.10
CA PHE A 475 -24.13 -18.91 10.37
C PHE A 475 -23.11 -19.35 11.43
N THR A 476 -21.84 -18.95 11.28
CA THR A 476 -20.75 -19.46 12.14
C THR A 476 -20.63 -18.76 13.49
N SER A 477 -21.20 -17.56 13.65
CA SER A 477 -21.13 -16.78 14.90
C SER A 477 -22.15 -17.21 15.96
N GLN A 478 -23.24 -17.84 15.55
CA GLN A 478 -24.31 -18.25 16.46
C GLN A 478 -24.09 -19.71 16.90
N LEU A 479 -23.74 -19.89 18.18
CA LEU A 479 -23.65 -21.23 18.80
C LEU A 479 -25.00 -21.95 18.86
N ASP A 480 -26.11 -21.24 18.63
CA ASP A 480 -27.48 -21.74 18.65
C ASP A 480 -28.27 -21.21 17.44
N PHE A 481 -27.79 -21.57 16.24
CA PHE A 481 -28.40 -21.12 14.97
C PHE A 481 -29.85 -21.62 14.81
N GLU A 482 -30.22 -22.74 15.46
CA GLU A 482 -31.59 -23.28 15.44
C GLU A 482 -32.61 -22.25 15.94
N ASN A 483 -32.24 -21.41 16.91
CA ASN A 483 -33.11 -20.36 17.46
C ASN A 483 -33.11 -19.05 16.64
N HIS A 484 -32.29 -18.96 15.59
CA HIS A 484 -32.14 -17.76 14.76
C HIS A 484 -32.45 -18.04 13.27
N MET A 485 -33.18 -19.12 12.98
CA MET A 485 -33.51 -19.55 11.62
C MET A 485 -34.28 -18.49 10.81
N VAL A 486 -35.09 -17.64 11.48
CA VAL A 486 -35.80 -16.53 10.83
C VAL A 486 -34.82 -15.48 10.31
N GLU A 487 -33.90 -15.00 11.15
CA GLU A 487 -32.87 -14.02 10.76
C GLU A 487 -31.95 -14.57 9.65
N LEU A 488 -31.64 -15.86 9.72
CA LEU A 488 -30.86 -16.56 8.70
C LEU A 488 -31.63 -16.65 7.39
N GLN A 489 -32.92 -17.01 7.41
CA GLN A 489 -33.74 -17.00 6.20
C GLN A 489 -33.79 -15.60 5.59
N GLU A 490 -34.09 -14.56 6.37
CA GLU A 490 -34.17 -13.18 5.87
C GLU A 490 -32.88 -12.80 5.13
N SER A 491 -31.73 -13.11 5.73
CA SER A 491 -30.41 -12.85 5.14
C SER A 491 -30.16 -13.69 3.87
N VAL A 492 -30.56 -14.96 3.86
CA VAL A 492 -30.41 -15.83 2.68
C VAL A 492 -31.34 -15.38 1.55
N ASN A 493 -32.56 -14.93 1.89
CA ASN A 493 -33.58 -14.53 0.93
C ASN A 493 -33.21 -13.24 0.17
N GLU A 494 -32.30 -12.41 0.70
CA GLU A 494 -31.69 -11.28 -0.04
C GLU A 494 -30.90 -11.73 -1.27
N LEU A 495 -30.35 -12.96 -1.26
CA LEU A 495 -29.56 -13.52 -2.36
C LEU A 495 -30.28 -14.62 -3.14
N LEU A 496 -31.08 -15.41 -2.44
CA LEU A 496 -31.72 -16.62 -2.95
C LEU A 496 -33.20 -16.58 -2.61
N PRO A 497 -34.05 -16.12 -3.54
CA PRO A 497 -35.49 -16.09 -3.36
C PRO A 497 -36.02 -17.47 -2.95
N SER A 498 -36.68 -17.54 -1.80
CA SER A 498 -37.21 -18.78 -1.24
C SER A 498 -38.53 -18.53 -0.50
N SER A 499 -39.51 -19.39 -0.76
CA SER A 499 -40.73 -19.53 0.05
C SER A 499 -40.50 -20.45 1.25
N THR A 500 -39.44 -21.26 1.25
CA THR A 500 -39.10 -22.16 2.35
C THR A 500 -37.59 -22.29 2.49
N PHE A 501 -37.11 -22.17 3.72
CA PHE A 501 -35.72 -22.34 4.11
C PHE A 501 -35.62 -23.26 5.33
N GLY A 502 -34.74 -24.26 5.29
CA GLY A 502 -34.55 -25.18 6.39
C GLY A 502 -33.16 -25.76 6.45
N ILE A 503 -32.67 -26.00 7.66
CA ILE A 503 -31.48 -26.78 7.93
C ILE A 503 -31.91 -28.01 8.71
N GLY A 504 -31.69 -29.18 8.11
CA GLY A 504 -31.93 -30.48 8.72
C GLY A 504 -30.63 -31.01 9.31
N VAL A 505 -30.59 -31.27 10.62
CA VAL A 505 -29.42 -31.82 11.30
C VAL A 505 -29.60 -33.32 11.47
N TYR A 506 -28.57 -34.12 11.15
CA TYR A 506 -28.64 -35.57 11.29
C TYR A 506 -28.53 -36.02 12.75
N ASN A 507 -29.59 -36.65 13.25
CA ASN A 507 -29.57 -37.36 14.52
C ASN A 507 -29.14 -38.81 14.30
N LYS A 508 -27.90 -39.11 14.70
CA LYS A 508 -27.28 -40.43 14.54
C LYS A 508 -27.96 -41.53 15.37
N LEU A 509 -28.51 -41.19 16.55
CA LEU A 509 -29.13 -42.18 17.45
C LEU A 509 -30.47 -42.65 16.89
N GLU A 510 -31.25 -41.72 16.34
CA GLU A 510 -32.60 -41.98 15.85
C GLU A 510 -32.67 -42.22 14.33
N ARG A 511 -31.52 -42.14 13.63
CA ARG A 511 -31.40 -42.31 12.17
C ARG A 511 -32.40 -41.44 11.40
N ARG A 512 -32.44 -40.15 11.73
CA ARG A 512 -33.33 -39.18 11.09
C ARG A 512 -32.67 -37.82 10.93
N ILE A 513 -33.15 -37.06 9.96
CA ILE A 513 -32.81 -35.64 9.75
C ILE A 513 -33.88 -34.82 10.48
N GLU A 514 -33.46 -33.93 11.37
CA GLU A 514 -34.34 -33.06 12.16
C GLU A 514 -34.27 -31.63 11.65
N PHE A 515 -35.38 -31.12 11.13
CA PHE A 515 -35.57 -29.72 10.77
C PHE A 515 -36.22 -29.00 11.96
N ARG A 516 -35.42 -28.20 12.67
CA ARG A 516 -35.88 -27.39 13.80
C ARG A 516 -36.09 -25.95 13.31
N ASN A 517 -37.24 -25.37 13.64
CA ASN A 517 -37.60 -23.99 13.26
C ASN A 517 -37.44 -23.72 11.75
N GLN A 518 -37.92 -24.65 10.92
CA GLN A 518 -37.95 -24.44 9.48
C GLN A 518 -38.86 -23.26 9.17
N VAL A 519 -38.40 -22.36 8.30
CA VAL A 519 -39.14 -21.14 8.02
C VAL A 519 -39.75 -21.21 6.64
N SER A 520 -41.05 -20.93 6.57
CA SER A 520 -41.80 -20.85 5.32
C SER A 520 -42.57 -19.54 5.24
N ASP A 521 -43.05 -19.21 4.05
CA ASP A 521 -43.96 -18.09 3.82
C ASP A 521 -45.32 -18.23 4.55
N LEU A 522 -45.64 -19.43 5.09
CA LEU A 522 -46.80 -19.69 5.95
C LEU A 522 -46.49 -19.52 7.44
N GLY A 523 -45.23 -19.26 7.79
CA GLY A 523 -44.74 -19.15 9.16
C GLY A 523 -43.64 -20.17 9.49
N VAL A 524 -43.25 -20.17 10.76
CA VAL A 524 -42.20 -21.06 11.29
C VAL A 524 -42.82 -22.39 11.70
N GLU A 525 -42.39 -23.47 11.07
CA GLU A 525 -42.65 -24.83 11.54
C GLU A 525 -41.65 -25.17 12.65
N THR A 526 -42.16 -25.43 13.85
CA THR A 526 -41.31 -25.58 15.05
C THR A 526 -40.46 -26.85 15.02
N PHE A 527 -40.98 -27.94 14.44
CA PHE A 527 -40.23 -29.19 14.30
C PHE A 527 -40.82 -30.10 13.23
N TYR A 528 -39.96 -30.62 12.36
CA TYR A 528 -40.24 -31.66 11.38
C TYR A 528 -39.04 -32.61 11.32
N SER A 529 -39.27 -33.90 11.06
CA SER A 529 -38.17 -34.87 10.95
C SER A 529 -38.47 -35.96 9.96
N GLU A 530 -37.46 -36.41 9.23
CA GLU A 530 -37.55 -37.48 8.23
C GLU A 530 -36.53 -38.57 8.52
N SER A 531 -36.95 -39.83 8.45
CA SER A 531 -36.02 -40.95 8.56
C SER A 531 -35.06 -40.94 7.38
N ILE A 532 -33.77 -41.18 7.62
CA ILE A 532 -32.80 -41.37 6.52
C ILE A 532 -33.10 -42.64 5.72
N ASP A 533 -33.92 -43.54 6.25
CA ASP A 533 -34.30 -44.78 5.57
C ASP A 533 -35.61 -44.60 4.75
N ASN A 534 -36.21 -43.40 4.70
CA ASN A 534 -37.41 -43.10 3.90
C ASN A 534 -37.05 -42.93 2.41
N PRO A 535 -37.41 -43.86 1.51
CA PRO A 535 -37.05 -43.79 0.09
C PRO A 535 -37.82 -42.70 -0.68
N TYR A 536 -38.85 -42.10 -0.08
CA TYR A 536 -39.66 -41.05 -0.68
C TYR A 536 -39.27 -39.64 -0.20
N SER A 537 -38.22 -39.51 0.61
CA SER A 537 -37.75 -38.22 1.13
C SER A 537 -36.57 -37.67 0.31
N LEU A 538 -36.74 -36.48 -0.27
CA LEU A 538 -35.68 -35.76 -0.99
C LEU A 538 -34.51 -35.41 -0.06
N ALA A 539 -34.80 -35.06 1.20
CA ALA A 539 -33.79 -34.81 2.22
C ALA A 539 -32.97 -36.07 2.54
N SER A 540 -33.64 -37.21 2.72
CA SER A 540 -32.98 -38.52 2.91
C SER A 540 -32.10 -38.86 1.70
N TRP A 541 -32.64 -38.69 0.49
CA TRP A 541 -31.89 -38.99 -0.73
C TRP A 541 -30.61 -38.15 -0.84
N CYS A 542 -30.71 -36.84 -0.64
CA CYS A 542 -29.57 -35.91 -0.67
C CYS A 542 -28.53 -36.27 0.39
N PHE A 543 -28.97 -36.55 1.62
CA PHE A 543 -28.09 -36.95 2.72
C PHE A 543 -27.34 -38.26 2.44
N ASN A 544 -28.04 -39.30 1.97
CA ASN A 544 -27.45 -40.62 1.74
C ASN A 544 -26.51 -40.67 0.53
N ASN A 545 -26.78 -39.86 -0.50
CA ASN A 545 -25.94 -39.81 -1.70
C ASN A 545 -24.79 -38.79 -1.58
N GLU A 546 -24.84 -37.88 -0.60
CA GLU A 546 -23.86 -36.80 -0.40
C GLU A 546 -23.69 -35.90 -1.63
N VAL A 547 -24.77 -35.73 -2.40
CA VAL A 547 -24.81 -34.94 -3.65
C VAL A 547 -25.97 -33.95 -3.60
N GLU A 548 -25.77 -32.78 -4.21
CA GLU A 548 -26.82 -31.79 -4.40
C GLU A 548 -27.98 -32.33 -5.25
N LEU A 549 -29.20 -32.05 -4.82
CA LEU A 549 -30.43 -32.35 -5.54
C LEU A 549 -31.08 -31.04 -5.95
N ILE A 550 -31.34 -30.89 -7.25
CA ILE A 550 -31.92 -29.69 -7.84
C ILE A 550 -33.14 -30.11 -8.65
N ILE A 551 -34.27 -29.48 -8.37
CA ILE A 551 -35.56 -29.66 -9.05
C ILE A 551 -36.05 -28.27 -9.42
N ASN A 552 -36.25 -28.01 -10.71
CA ASN A 552 -36.83 -26.77 -11.22
C ASN A 552 -38.31 -26.93 -11.62
N ASN A 553 -38.76 -28.17 -11.84
CA ASN A 553 -40.17 -28.50 -11.99
C ASN A 553 -40.52 -29.74 -11.16
N PHE A 554 -41.11 -29.52 -9.98
CA PHE A 554 -41.42 -30.57 -9.02
C PHE A 554 -42.30 -31.69 -9.57
N ASP A 555 -43.31 -31.36 -10.37
CA ASP A 555 -44.28 -32.35 -10.84
C ASP A 555 -43.67 -33.32 -11.87
N THR A 556 -42.58 -32.94 -12.54
CA THR A 556 -41.93 -33.74 -13.59
C THR A 556 -40.57 -34.32 -13.20
N GLU A 557 -39.77 -33.59 -12.43
CA GLU A 557 -38.36 -33.94 -12.14
C GLU A 557 -38.17 -34.72 -10.83
N THR A 558 -39.14 -34.71 -9.91
CA THR A 558 -39.02 -35.43 -8.62
C THR A 558 -38.69 -36.92 -8.78
N ASN A 559 -39.18 -37.53 -9.85
CA ASN A 559 -38.98 -38.95 -10.17
C ASN A 559 -37.54 -39.30 -10.58
N LEU A 560 -36.69 -38.29 -10.84
CA LEU A 560 -35.26 -38.48 -11.08
C LEU A 560 -34.52 -38.91 -9.81
N TYR A 561 -35.06 -38.57 -8.64
CA TYR A 561 -34.39 -38.76 -7.35
C TYR A 561 -35.11 -39.79 -6.48
N ILE A 562 -36.44 -39.74 -6.41
CA ILE A 562 -37.23 -40.65 -5.56
C ILE A 562 -38.25 -41.47 -6.38
N PRO A 563 -38.61 -42.70 -5.95
CA PRO A 563 -39.61 -43.50 -6.65
C PRO A 563 -40.99 -42.82 -6.63
N GLN A 564 -41.78 -42.99 -7.70
CA GLN A 564 -43.16 -42.51 -7.74
C GLN A 564 -43.99 -43.16 -6.61
N SER A 565 -44.52 -42.32 -5.73
CA SER A 565 -45.52 -42.75 -4.75
C SER A 565 -46.86 -43.04 -5.45
N LYS A 566 -47.71 -43.89 -4.85
CA LYS A 566 -49.05 -44.20 -5.39
C LYS A 566 -50.02 -43.01 -5.36
N GLU A 567 -49.70 -41.95 -4.63
CA GLU A 567 -50.41 -40.67 -4.63
C GLU A 567 -49.59 -39.65 -5.43
N SER A 568 -50.22 -38.94 -6.37
CA SER A 568 -49.57 -37.85 -7.10
C SER A 568 -49.05 -36.81 -6.10
N LEU A 569 -47.72 -36.73 -5.94
CA LEU A 569 -47.06 -35.71 -5.12
C LEU A 569 -47.16 -34.36 -5.85
N SER A 570 -48.27 -33.64 -5.65
CA SER A 570 -48.34 -32.23 -6.00
C SER A 570 -47.79 -31.41 -4.83
N SER A 571 -46.62 -30.79 -5.00
CA SER A 571 -46.09 -29.81 -4.05
C SER A 571 -46.51 -28.40 -4.42
N ARG A 572 -46.70 -27.55 -3.40
CA ARG A 572 -46.85 -26.10 -3.58
C ARG A 572 -45.54 -25.48 -4.08
N ASN A 573 -44.41 -25.94 -3.57
CA ASN A 573 -43.11 -25.51 -4.03
C ASN A 573 -42.76 -26.26 -5.32
N LYS A 574 -42.56 -25.51 -6.40
CA LYS A 574 -42.31 -26.04 -7.74
C LYS A 574 -40.82 -26.12 -8.08
N SER A 575 -39.98 -25.33 -7.42
CA SER A 575 -38.52 -25.45 -7.46
C SER A 575 -37.98 -25.77 -6.07
N VAL A 576 -37.04 -26.71 -5.97
CA VAL A 576 -36.48 -27.23 -4.71
C VAL A 576 -35.00 -27.51 -4.89
N ILE A 577 -34.18 -27.06 -3.94
CA ILE A 577 -32.80 -27.51 -3.79
C ILE A 577 -32.62 -28.15 -2.41
N TYR A 578 -31.99 -29.32 -2.38
CA TYR A 578 -31.38 -29.89 -1.18
C TYR A 578 -29.87 -29.97 -1.41
N MET A 579 -29.10 -29.45 -0.46
CA MET A 579 -27.64 -29.47 -0.49
C MET A 579 -27.14 -30.19 0.76
N PRO A 580 -26.22 -31.17 0.65
CA PRO A 580 -25.70 -31.87 1.80
C PRO A 580 -24.78 -30.94 2.61
N LEU A 581 -24.85 -31.04 3.94
CA LEU A 581 -23.92 -30.39 4.83
C LEU A 581 -22.79 -31.37 5.15
N ILE A 582 -21.58 -31.10 4.68
CA ILE A 582 -20.47 -32.06 4.69
C ILE A 582 -19.34 -31.56 5.58
N ILE A 583 -18.88 -32.43 6.48
CA ILE A 583 -17.65 -32.26 7.28
C ILE A 583 -16.86 -33.57 7.19
N ASP A 584 -15.54 -33.47 6.97
CA ASP A 584 -14.64 -34.63 6.85
C ASP A 584 -15.17 -35.72 5.89
N SER A 585 -15.70 -35.27 4.74
CA SER A 585 -16.28 -36.14 3.70
C SER A 585 -17.45 -37.01 4.19
N LYS A 586 -18.23 -36.52 5.17
CA LYS A 586 -19.49 -37.14 5.60
C LYS A 586 -20.59 -36.12 5.73
N ALA A 587 -21.79 -36.49 5.28
CA ALA A 587 -22.97 -35.68 5.54
C ALA A 587 -23.31 -35.67 7.05
N ILE A 588 -23.49 -34.48 7.60
CA ILE A 588 -23.94 -34.21 8.98
C ILE A 588 -25.35 -33.59 9.01
N GLY A 589 -25.92 -33.32 7.84
CA GLY A 589 -27.22 -32.72 7.68
C GLY A 589 -27.49 -32.33 6.22
N VAL A 590 -28.54 -31.55 6.00
CA VAL A 590 -28.92 -30.98 4.71
C VAL A 590 -29.40 -29.55 4.90
N ILE A 591 -29.21 -28.70 3.91
CA ILE A 591 -29.83 -27.38 3.82
C ILE A 591 -30.74 -27.35 2.60
N THR A 592 -31.90 -26.72 2.74
CA THR A 592 -32.89 -26.64 1.66
C THR A 592 -33.38 -25.21 1.47
N ILE A 593 -33.53 -24.84 0.20
CA ILE A 593 -34.30 -23.68 -0.25
C ILE A 593 -35.35 -24.17 -1.25
N GLN A 594 -36.55 -23.61 -1.17
CA GLN A 594 -37.65 -23.96 -2.05
C GLN A 594 -38.42 -22.72 -2.46
N ALA A 595 -39.06 -22.78 -3.63
CA ALA A 595 -39.84 -21.71 -4.20
C ALA A 595 -41.14 -22.20 -4.85
N VAL A 596 -42.17 -21.36 -4.82
CA VAL A 596 -43.48 -21.64 -5.43
C VAL A 596 -43.44 -21.62 -6.96
N ASN A 597 -42.48 -20.92 -7.56
CA ASN A 597 -42.34 -20.82 -9.01
C ASN A 597 -41.52 -21.97 -9.59
N GLU A 598 -41.80 -22.37 -10.82
CA GLU A 598 -40.94 -23.25 -11.63
C GLU A 598 -39.72 -22.48 -12.14
N ASN A 599 -38.62 -23.20 -12.39
CA ASN A 599 -37.37 -22.66 -12.94
C ASN A 599 -36.81 -21.48 -12.13
N GLN A 600 -36.98 -21.51 -10.81
CA GLN A 600 -36.52 -20.41 -9.94
C GLN A 600 -35.00 -20.41 -9.75
N TYR A 601 -34.35 -21.56 -9.90
CA TYR A 601 -32.94 -21.72 -9.52
C TYR A 601 -32.05 -22.01 -10.74
N GLU A 602 -31.16 -21.07 -11.01
CA GLU A 602 -30.10 -21.15 -12.02
C GLU A 602 -28.78 -21.66 -11.40
N GLU A 603 -27.77 -21.94 -12.23
CA GLU A 603 -26.46 -22.45 -11.77
C GLU A 603 -25.79 -21.54 -10.73
N LEU A 604 -25.92 -20.22 -10.88
CA LEU A 604 -25.39 -19.26 -9.92
C LEU A 604 -26.05 -19.42 -8.54
N ASN A 605 -27.36 -19.67 -8.50
CA ASN A 605 -28.08 -19.88 -7.23
C ASN A 605 -27.59 -21.14 -6.50
N VAL A 606 -27.33 -22.21 -7.26
CA VAL A 606 -26.79 -23.47 -6.74
C VAL A 606 -25.38 -23.24 -6.17
N SER A 607 -24.52 -22.51 -6.88
CA SER A 607 -23.15 -22.19 -6.42
C SER A 607 -23.15 -21.34 -5.14
N THR A 608 -24.05 -20.35 -5.07
CA THR A 608 -24.26 -19.53 -3.87
C THR A 608 -24.73 -20.39 -2.70
N LEU A 609 -25.73 -21.26 -2.91
CA LEU A 609 -26.21 -22.17 -1.85
C LEU A 609 -25.14 -23.16 -1.42
N LYS A 610 -24.30 -23.66 -2.33
CA LYS A 610 -23.17 -24.56 -2.01
C LYS A 610 -22.14 -23.88 -1.11
N SER A 611 -21.87 -22.60 -1.39
CA SER A 611 -21.00 -21.78 -0.54
C SER A 611 -21.62 -21.56 0.85
N LEU A 612 -22.91 -21.25 0.93
CA LEU A 612 -23.64 -21.12 2.20
C LEU A 612 -23.73 -22.45 2.96
N ALA A 613 -23.92 -23.57 2.27
CA ALA A 613 -23.93 -24.91 2.84
C ALA A 613 -22.59 -25.25 3.49
N SER A 614 -21.48 -24.79 2.92
CA SER A 614 -20.15 -24.96 3.54
C SER A 614 -20.06 -24.23 4.89
N TYR A 615 -20.58 -23.00 4.98
CA TYR A 615 -20.66 -22.27 6.25
C TYR A 615 -21.63 -22.92 7.25
N ALA A 616 -22.81 -23.34 6.77
CA ALA A 616 -23.80 -24.04 7.58
C ALA A 616 -23.27 -25.37 8.12
N SER A 617 -22.46 -26.10 7.34
CA SER A 617 -21.79 -27.33 7.78
C SER A 617 -20.87 -27.08 8.98
N ILE A 618 -20.08 -26.00 8.92
CA ILE A 618 -19.20 -25.59 10.04
C ILE A 618 -20.06 -25.20 11.26
N ALA A 619 -21.13 -24.43 11.05
CA ALA A 619 -22.01 -24.00 12.13
C ALA A 619 -22.72 -25.18 12.83
N VAL A 620 -23.26 -26.13 12.06
CA VAL A 620 -23.88 -27.36 12.56
C VAL A 620 -22.86 -28.20 13.34
N SER A 621 -21.65 -28.39 12.78
CA SER A 621 -20.59 -29.13 13.47
C SER A 621 -20.18 -28.49 14.79
N ASN A 622 -20.05 -27.15 14.82
CA ASN A 622 -19.74 -26.40 16.04
C ASN A 622 -20.86 -26.53 17.08
N ASN A 623 -22.12 -26.48 16.67
CA ASN A 623 -23.27 -26.66 17.55
C ASN A 623 -23.30 -28.07 18.17
N ILE A 624 -23.08 -29.12 17.36
CA ILE A 624 -23.01 -30.52 17.83
C ILE A 624 -21.87 -30.67 18.84
N ALA A 625 -20.65 -30.23 18.50
CA ALA A 625 -19.50 -30.32 19.39
C ALA A 625 -19.71 -29.54 20.70
N PHE A 626 -20.33 -28.37 20.64
CA PHE A 626 -20.66 -27.56 21.81
C PHE A 626 -21.70 -28.24 22.72
N LYS A 627 -22.76 -28.82 22.15
CA LYS A 627 -23.78 -29.60 22.89
C LYS A 627 -23.13 -30.78 23.61
N GLU A 628 -22.30 -31.58 22.93
CA GLU A 628 -21.57 -32.70 23.54
C GLU A 628 -20.63 -32.26 24.68
N LEU A 629 -19.88 -31.16 24.46
CA LEU A 629 -18.98 -30.63 25.48
C LEU A 629 -19.75 -30.18 26.73
N LYS A 630 -20.89 -29.50 26.54
CA LYS A 630 -21.75 -29.03 27.63
C LYS A 630 -22.32 -30.20 28.43
N GLU A 631 -22.76 -31.28 27.77
CA GLU A 631 -23.26 -32.48 28.44
C GLU A 631 -22.16 -33.19 29.24
N LYS A 632 -20.97 -33.37 28.65
CA LYS A 632 -19.81 -33.95 29.35
C LYS A 632 -19.41 -33.12 30.56
N ASN A 633 -19.33 -31.80 30.42
CA ASN A 633 -19.02 -30.90 31.54
C ASN A 633 -20.07 -30.99 32.65
N LYS A 634 -21.36 -31.07 32.30
CA LYS A 634 -22.43 -31.28 33.28
C LYS A 634 -22.26 -32.61 34.02
N SER A 635 -21.99 -33.70 33.32
CA SER A 635 -21.77 -35.02 33.94
C SER A 635 -20.56 -35.03 34.89
N ILE A 636 -19.48 -34.35 34.53
CA ILE A 636 -18.29 -34.19 35.40
C ILE A 636 -18.66 -33.39 36.63
N TYR A 637 -19.36 -32.26 36.47
CA TYR A 637 -19.80 -31.42 37.57
C TYR A 637 -20.72 -32.16 38.56
N ASP A 638 -21.69 -32.92 38.05
CA ASP A 638 -22.59 -33.73 38.86
C ASP A 638 -21.83 -34.83 39.65
N SER A 639 -20.81 -35.43 39.03
CA SER A 639 -19.94 -36.41 39.69
C SER A 639 -19.08 -35.79 40.80
N MET A 640 -18.51 -34.60 40.56
CA MET A 640 -17.78 -33.86 41.60
C MET A 640 -18.68 -33.43 42.76
N ARG A 641 -19.94 -33.07 42.47
CA ARG A 641 -20.92 -32.71 43.50
C ARG A 641 -21.23 -33.89 44.40
N TYR A 642 -21.39 -35.08 43.83
CA TYR A 642 -21.55 -36.31 44.59
C TYR A 642 -20.31 -36.62 45.46
N ALA A 643 -19.10 -36.48 44.90
CA ALA A 643 -17.86 -36.64 45.65
C ALA A 643 -17.77 -35.65 46.84
N LYS A 644 -18.20 -34.39 46.66
CA LYS A 644 -18.29 -33.42 47.76
C LYS A 644 -19.25 -33.86 48.86
N THR A 645 -20.41 -34.43 48.50
CA THR A 645 -21.34 -34.98 49.49
C THR A 645 -20.70 -36.10 50.30
N LEU A 646 -19.95 -37.01 49.66
CA LEU A 646 -19.20 -38.06 50.36
C LEU A 646 -18.12 -37.48 51.27
N GLN A 647 -17.30 -36.55 50.76
CA GLN A 647 -16.25 -35.90 51.55
C GLN A 647 -16.84 -35.17 52.77
N ASN A 648 -17.91 -34.38 52.61
CA ASN A 648 -18.54 -33.70 53.74
C ASN A 648 -19.12 -34.66 54.79
N ALA A 649 -19.48 -35.89 54.40
CA ALA A 649 -20.01 -36.89 55.33
C ALA A 649 -18.92 -37.52 56.23
N ILE A 650 -17.65 -37.49 55.81
CA ILE A 650 -16.55 -38.04 56.62
C ILE A 650 -15.92 -37.00 57.56
N LEU A 651 -16.06 -35.71 57.24
CA LEU A 651 -15.51 -34.61 58.01
C LEU A 651 -16.28 -34.43 59.33
N PRO A 652 -15.61 -34.01 60.42
CA PRO A 652 -16.28 -33.62 61.66
C PRO A 652 -17.32 -32.51 61.41
N SER A 653 -18.56 -32.75 61.84
CA SER A 653 -19.60 -31.72 61.75
C SER A 653 -19.32 -30.53 62.67
N ASP A 654 -19.73 -29.34 62.26
CA ASP A 654 -19.66 -28.12 63.08
C ASP A 654 -20.26 -28.30 64.48
N LYS A 655 -21.32 -29.11 64.58
CA LYS A 655 -21.98 -29.42 65.86
C LYS A 655 -21.03 -30.14 66.82
N ILE A 656 -20.32 -31.16 66.34
CA ILE A 656 -19.37 -31.92 67.17
C ILE A 656 -18.22 -31.00 67.59
N LEU A 657 -17.65 -30.26 66.65
CA LEU A 657 -16.53 -29.36 66.95
C LEU A 657 -16.90 -28.29 68.00
N LYS A 658 -18.08 -27.65 67.89
CA LYS A 658 -18.56 -26.65 68.86
C LYS A 658 -18.98 -27.23 70.22
N GLN A 659 -19.34 -28.51 70.28
CA GLN A 659 -19.62 -29.19 71.56
C GLN A 659 -18.32 -29.55 72.29
N SER A 660 -17.27 -29.81 71.52
CA SER A 660 -15.97 -30.24 72.03
C SER A 660 -15.02 -29.10 72.39
N PHE A 661 -15.15 -27.95 71.74
CA PHE A 661 -14.33 -26.77 71.98
C PHE A 661 -15.22 -25.55 72.25
N ASN A 662 -14.93 -24.84 73.34
CA ASN A 662 -15.73 -23.68 73.75
C ASN A 662 -15.55 -22.49 72.80
N ASP A 663 -14.36 -22.30 72.23
CA ASP A 663 -14.03 -21.20 71.34
C ASP A 663 -13.04 -21.67 70.25
N LEU A 664 -13.56 -21.77 69.02
CA LEU A 664 -12.91 -22.36 67.85
C LEU A 664 -13.33 -21.58 66.60
N PHE A 665 -12.42 -21.44 65.63
CA PHE A 665 -12.81 -21.22 64.24
C PHE A 665 -12.20 -22.26 63.30
N LEU A 666 -12.91 -22.48 62.19
CA LEU A 666 -12.44 -23.25 61.05
C LEU A 666 -12.63 -22.41 59.78
N LEU A 667 -11.52 -22.10 59.12
CA LEU A 667 -11.47 -21.60 57.74
C LEU A 667 -11.13 -22.79 56.86
N TYR A 668 -12.08 -23.23 56.03
CA TYR A 668 -11.94 -24.37 55.13
C TYR A 668 -12.48 -23.97 53.76
N ARG A 669 -11.56 -23.76 52.81
CA ARG A 669 -11.87 -23.26 51.47
C ARG A 669 -11.18 -24.13 50.44
N SER A 670 -11.96 -24.98 49.78
CA SER A 670 -11.47 -25.81 48.68
C SER A 670 -11.17 -24.97 47.44
N LYS A 671 -10.12 -25.31 46.71
CA LYS A 671 -9.76 -24.72 45.40
C LYS A 671 -10.80 -25.10 44.34
N GLU A 672 -11.19 -26.37 44.33
CA GLU A 672 -12.23 -26.92 43.47
C GLU A 672 -13.48 -27.26 44.28
N LEU A 673 -14.38 -28.09 43.74
CA LEU A 673 -15.60 -28.46 44.45
C LEU A 673 -15.33 -29.38 45.66
N VAL A 674 -14.27 -30.18 45.56
CA VAL A 674 -13.73 -31.09 46.60
C VAL A 674 -12.27 -30.71 46.92
N SER A 675 -11.80 -31.11 48.10
CA SER A 675 -10.52 -30.69 48.67
C SER A 675 -9.54 -31.85 48.84
N GLY A 676 -8.24 -31.62 48.65
CA GLY A 676 -7.17 -32.48 49.17
C GLY A 676 -6.97 -32.31 50.67
N ASP A 677 -7.16 -31.09 51.17
CA ASP A 677 -7.14 -30.84 52.61
C ASP A 677 -8.33 -31.49 53.31
N PHE A 678 -8.11 -31.97 54.53
CA PHE A 678 -9.17 -32.29 55.47
C PHE A 678 -8.77 -31.98 56.91
N TYR A 679 -9.78 -31.86 57.78
CA TYR A 679 -9.59 -31.73 59.21
C TYR A 679 -10.23 -32.92 59.90
N TRP A 680 -9.62 -33.36 60.99
CA TRP A 680 -10.01 -34.57 61.70
C TRP A 680 -10.08 -34.34 63.20
N TYR A 681 -11.04 -35.01 63.83
CA TYR A 681 -11.32 -34.85 65.24
C TYR A 681 -11.82 -36.15 65.88
N LYS A 682 -11.28 -36.47 67.07
CA LYS A 682 -11.73 -37.62 67.86
C LYS A 682 -11.52 -37.39 69.36
N GLU A 683 -12.46 -37.88 70.16
CA GLU A 683 -12.30 -37.98 71.62
C GLU A 683 -12.15 -39.44 72.05
N LYS A 684 -11.24 -39.67 72.99
CA LYS A 684 -10.99 -40.98 73.61
C LYS A 684 -10.84 -40.80 75.11
N ASN A 685 -11.41 -41.72 75.88
CA ASN A 685 -11.12 -41.80 77.31
C ASN A 685 -9.92 -42.74 77.50
N VAL A 686 -8.81 -42.21 78.01
CA VAL A 686 -7.57 -42.95 78.26
C VAL A 686 -7.20 -42.76 79.72
N ASP A 687 -7.05 -43.85 80.47
CA ASP A 687 -6.70 -43.83 81.90
C ASP A 687 -7.62 -42.92 82.75
N GLY A 688 -8.91 -42.83 82.39
CA GLY A 688 -9.91 -42.03 83.11
C GLY A 688 -9.95 -40.55 82.72
N LYS A 689 -9.06 -40.10 81.83
CA LYS A 689 -9.01 -38.73 81.32
C LYS A 689 -9.53 -38.66 79.89
N VAL A 690 -10.20 -37.56 79.55
CA VAL A 690 -10.66 -37.29 78.18
C VAL A 690 -9.49 -36.69 77.39
N ARG A 691 -9.06 -37.42 76.36
CA ARG A 691 -8.05 -36.98 75.40
C ARG A 691 -8.73 -36.60 74.09
N LYS A 692 -8.53 -35.36 73.66
CA LYS A 692 -9.03 -34.80 72.39
C LYS A 692 -7.90 -34.81 71.36
N LEU A 693 -8.13 -35.45 70.22
CA LEU A 693 -7.19 -35.49 69.10
C LEU A 693 -7.72 -34.61 67.97
N VAL A 694 -6.85 -33.74 67.44
CA VAL A 694 -7.19 -32.80 66.36
C VAL A 694 -6.09 -32.83 65.32
N ALA A 695 -6.45 -32.91 64.04
CA ALA A 695 -5.51 -32.78 62.94
C ALA A 695 -6.04 -31.85 61.84
N VAL A 696 -5.11 -31.13 61.21
CA VAL A 696 -5.28 -30.53 59.89
C VAL A 696 -4.29 -31.20 58.96
N VAL A 697 -4.79 -31.72 57.85
CA VAL A 697 -4.08 -32.57 56.91
C VAL A 697 -4.21 -31.98 55.51
N ASP A 698 -3.08 -31.92 54.81
CA ASP A 698 -2.89 -31.40 53.47
C ASP A 698 -2.37 -32.56 52.60
N CYS A 699 -3.23 -33.07 51.72
CA CYS A 699 -2.89 -34.23 50.89
C CYS A 699 -2.24 -33.80 49.58
N THR A 700 -1.46 -34.70 48.98
CA THR A 700 -0.89 -34.46 47.66
C THR A 700 -2.00 -34.30 46.62
N GLY A 701 -1.94 -33.18 45.90
CA GLY A 701 -2.91 -32.82 44.88
C GLY A 701 -4.20 -32.22 45.44
N HIS A 702 -4.97 -31.58 44.55
CA HIS A 702 -6.28 -31.00 44.86
C HIS A 702 -7.35 -31.60 43.95
N GLY A 703 -8.60 -31.21 44.12
CA GLY A 703 -9.70 -31.73 43.31
C GLY A 703 -9.95 -33.21 43.58
N VAL A 704 -10.37 -33.96 42.56
CA VAL A 704 -10.81 -35.36 42.74
C VAL A 704 -9.72 -36.28 43.29
N PRO A 705 -8.46 -36.29 42.79
CA PRO A 705 -7.39 -37.13 43.37
C PRO A 705 -7.09 -36.79 44.83
N GLY A 706 -6.97 -35.50 45.16
CA GLY A 706 -6.76 -35.05 46.54
C GLY A 706 -7.91 -35.47 47.46
N ALA A 707 -9.16 -35.40 46.97
CA ALA A 707 -10.32 -35.84 47.74
C ALA A 707 -10.29 -37.33 48.09
N PHE A 708 -9.84 -38.20 47.16
CA PHE A 708 -9.65 -39.62 47.48
C PHE A 708 -8.56 -39.84 48.54
N MET A 709 -7.45 -39.09 48.46
CA MET A 709 -6.42 -39.12 49.49
C MET A 709 -6.94 -38.66 50.86
N SER A 710 -7.79 -37.63 50.88
CA SER A 710 -8.45 -37.17 52.11
C SER A 710 -9.34 -38.25 52.72
N MET A 711 -10.04 -39.03 51.89
CA MET A 711 -10.88 -40.15 52.35
C MET A 711 -10.05 -41.29 52.93
N ILE A 712 -8.95 -41.65 52.27
CA ILE A 712 -8.01 -42.69 52.74
C ILE A 712 -7.38 -42.25 54.06
N GLY A 713 -6.83 -41.03 54.14
CA GLY A 713 -6.24 -40.49 55.35
C GLY A 713 -7.22 -40.45 56.52
N ASN A 714 -8.45 -39.99 56.27
CA ASN A 714 -9.50 -39.96 57.29
C ASN A 714 -9.91 -41.38 57.76
N ALA A 715 -10.02 -42.34 56.84
CA ALA A 715 -10.33 -43.72 57.18
C ALA A 715 -9.23 -44.36 58.04
N LEU A 716 -7.96 -44.19 57.65
CA LEU A 716 -6.80 -44.69 58.39
C LEU A 716 -6.70 -44.05 59.78
N LEU A 717 -6.87 -42.73 59.91
CA LEU A 717 -6.87 -42.07 61.21
C LEU A 717 -7.96 -42.63 62.14
N ASN A 718 -9.16 -42.88 61.61
CA ASN A 718 -10.24 -43.50 62.38
C ASN A 718 -9.89 -44.94 62.81
N ASP A 719 -9.31 -45.75 61.92
CA ASP A 719 -8.95 -47.14 62.22
C ASP A 719 -7.81 -47.23 63.26
N ILE A 720 -6.72 -46.49 63.04
CA ILE A 720 -5.54 -46.44 63.92
C ILE A 720 -5.94 -46.01 65.34
N THR A 721 -6.80 -44.98 65.44
CA THR A 721 -7.19 -44.45 66.76
C THR A 721 -8.23 -45.30 67.44
N ASN A 722 -9.06 -46.06 66.70
CA ASN A 722 -10.03 -46.98 67.30
C ASN A 722 -9.37 -48.23 67.88
N THR A 723 -8.31 -48.74 67.26
CA THR A 723 -7.66 -50.02 67.60
C THR A 723 -6.65 -49.95 68.75
N LYS A 724 -5.99 -48.79 68.98
CA LYS A 724 -4.97 -48.63 70.03
C LYS A 724 -5.55 -48.09 71.34
N THR A 725 -5.11 -48.64 72.48
CA THR A 725 -5.50 -48.24 73.85
C THR A 725 -4.69 -47.06 74.39
N LYS A 726 -3.39 -46.98 74.08
CA LYS A 726 -2.56 -45.79 74.31
C LYS A 726 -2.29 -45.12 72.98
N ILE A 727 -2.46 -43.80 72.94
CA ILE A 727 -2.46 -43.05 71.67
C ILE A 727 -1.51 -41.84 71.76
N PRO A 728 -0.19 -42.05 71.83
CA PRO A 728 0.77 -41.00 71.52
C PRO A 728 0.61 -40.52 70.06
N THR A 729 0.73 -39.22 69.82
CA THR A 729 0.60 -38.64 68.47
C THR A 729 1.65 -39.17 67.50
N VAL A 730 2.86 -39.49 67.98
CA VAL A 730 3.92 -40.11 67.19
C VAL A 730 3.55 -41.50 66.66
N ASP A 731 2.88 -42.31 67.49
CA ASP A 731 2.45 -43.67 67.11
C ASP A 731 1.29 -43.66 66.11
N ILE A 732 0.50 -42.58 66.10
CA ILE A 732 -0.52 -42.35 65.08
C ILE A 732 0.18 -42.03 63.74
N LEU A 733 1.11 -41.09 63.72
CA LEU A 733 1.75 -40.66 62.47
C LEU A 733 2.62 -41.77 61.84
N ASN A 734 3.34 -42.55 62.65
CA ASN A 734 4.08 -43.71 62.13
C ASN A 734 3.13 -44.75 61.50
N ALA A 735 2.02 -45.08 62.18
CA ALA A 735 1.03 -46.02 61.65
C ALA A 735 0.27 -45.47 60.42
N LEU A 736 0.03 -44.16 60.37
CA LEU A 736 -0.58 -43.51 59.20
C LEU A 736 0.37 -43.55 58.01
N ASN A 737 1.68 -43.35 58.22
CA ASN A 737 2.69 -43.47 57.17
C ASN A 737 2.72 -44.88 56.56
N GLU A 738 2.76 -45.91 57.40
CA GLU A 738 2.70 -47.31 56.96
C GLU A 738 1.36 -47.60 56.26
N GLY A 739 0.24 -47.20 56.86
CA GLY A 739 -1.09 -47.43 56.29
C GLY A 739 -1.31 -46.78 54.93
N VAL A 740 -0.76 -45.59 54.69
CA VAL A 740 -0.80 -44.93 53.37
C VAL A 740 0.09 -45.66 52.36
N GLN A 741 1.31 -46.03 52.75
CA GLN A 741 2.24 -46.80 51.90
C GLN A 741 1.61 -48.12 51.43
N ASP A 742 0.96 -48.84 52.36
CA ASP A 742 0.25 -50.09 52.10
C ASP A 742 -0.98 -49.89 51.22
N SER A 743 -1.84 -48.90 51.56
CA SER A 743 -3.08 -48.62 50.83
C SER A 743 -2.83 -48.23 49.37
N LEU A 744 -1.72 -47.53 49.11
CA LEU A 744 -1.32 -47.09 47.78
C LEU A 744 -0.33 -48.04 47.08
N ARG A 745 0.08 -49.14 47.74
CA ARG A 745 1.08 -50.10 47.22
C ARG A 745 2.33 -49.42 46.68
N GLN A 746 2.90 -48.49 47.45
CA GLN A 746 4.01 -47.65 46.99
C GLN A 746 5.33 -48.42 46.83
N GLU A 747 5.43 -49.64 47.36
CA GLU A 747 6.57 -50.53 47.09
C GLU A 747 6.53 -51.13 45.67
N GLU A 748 5.34 -51.26 45.09
CA GLU A 748 5.11 -51.88 43.77
C GLU A 748 4.79 -50.83 42.68
N SER A 749 4.47 -49.59 43.07
CA SER A 749 4.04 -48.52 42.19
C SER A 749 5.01 -47.32 42.22
N LEU A 750 4.97 -46.49 41.17
CA LEU A 750 5.67 -45.20 41.13
C LEU A 750 4.87 -44.08 41.83
N ASN A 751 3.87 -44.41 42.65
CA ASN A 751 3.02 -43.42 43.30
C ASN A 751 3.73 -42.87 44.56
N ASP A 752 4.00 -41.57 44.59
CA ASP A 752 4.57 -40.84 45.73
C ASP A 752 3.58 -39.90 46.42
N ASP A 753 2.27 -40.09 46.16
CA ASP A 753 1.18 -39.39 46.84
C ASP A 753 1.26 -39.60 48.35
N GLY A 754 1.19 -38.50 49.09
CA GLY A 754 1.30 -38.51 50.54
C GLY A 754 0.47 -37.41 51.18
N MET A 755 0.77 -37.13 52.44
CA MET A 755 0.13 -36.04 53.17
C MET A 755 1.09 -35.35 54.13
N ASP A 756 0.90 -34.06 54.26
CA ASP A 756 1.50 -33.19 55.26
C ASP A 756 0.43 -32.93 56.34
N LEU A 757 0.78 -32.98 57.62
CA LEU A 757 -0.20 -32.70 58.67
C LEU A 757 0.41 -32.17 59.96
N ALA A 758 -0.42 -31.50 60.74
CA ALA A 758 -0.20 -31.23 62.14
C ALA A 758 -1.23 -32.01 62.95
N LEU A 759 -0.77 -32.86 63.88
CA LEU A 759 -1.62 -33.60 64.82
C LEU A 759 -1.30 -33.18 66.25
N ILE A 760 -2.33 -32.86 67.02
CA ILE A 760 -2.21 -32.60 68.46
C ILE A 760 -3.11 -33.54 69.27
N SER A 761 -2.67 -33.86 70.48
CA SER A 761 -3.52 -34.38 71.54
C SER A 761 -3.61 -33.37 72.68
N ILE A 762 -4.81 -33.17 73.21
CA ILE A 762 -5.12 -32.24 74.30
C ILE A 762 -5.75 -33.03 75.44
N GLU A 763 -5.21 -32.88 76.64
CA GLU A 763 -5.70 -33.53 77.86
C GLU A 763 -5.65 -32.52 79.02
N GLU A 764 -6.61 -32.60 79.95
CA GLU A 764 -6.59 -31.76 81.15
C GLU A 764 -5.42 -32.16 82.07
N GLY A 765 -4.57 -31.18 82.36
CA GLY A 765 -3.43 -31.27 83.25
C GLY A 765 -3.76 -30.84 84.68
N GLU A 766 -2.71 -30.65 85.48
CA GLU A 766 -2.83 -30.09 86.84
C GLU A 766 -2.90 -28.55 86.78
N ASN A 767 -3.57 -27.91 87.75
CA ASN A 767 -3.64 -26.44 87.91
C ASN A 767 -4.31 -25.66 86.75
N ASP A 768 -5.40 -26.18 86.18
CA ASP A 768 -6.09 -25.57 85.03
C ASP A 768 -5.20 -25.39 83.77
N GLU A 769 -4.10 -26.15 83.68
CA GLU A 769 -3.27 -26.25 82.48
C GLU A 769 -3.74 -27.38 81.57
N MET A 770 -3.48 -27.26 80.26
CA MET A 770 -3.72 -28.30 79.27
C MET A 770 -2.40 -28.95 78.86
N ASP A 771 -2.32 -30.27 78.98
CA ASP A 771 -1.19 -31.05 78.49
C ASP A 771 -1.35 -31.29 76.97
N ILE A 772 -0.40 -30.79 76.19
CA ILE A 772 -0.38 -30.89 74.74
C ILE A 772 0.75 -31.80 74.28
N GLU A 773 0.44 -32.72 73.38
CA GLU A 773 1.43 -33.47 72.60
C GLU A 773 1.23 -33.15 71.12
N PHE A 774 2.29 -32.72 70.44
CA PHE A 774 2.28 -32.35 69.02
C PHE A 774 3.24 -33.24 68.24
N THR A 775 2.77 -33.79 67.12
CA THR A 775 3.61 -34.41 66.09
C THR A 775 3.20 -33.85 64.73
N GLY A 776 4.16 -33.37 63.94
CA GLY A 776 3.91 -32.78 62.64
C GLY A 776 4.74 -33.44 61.52
N ALA A 777 4.12 -33.57 60.35
CA ALA A 777 4.74 -33.95 59.09
C ALA A 777 4.74 -32.72 58.17
N LYS A 778 5.89 -32.03 58.05
CA LYS A 778 6.13 -30.74 57.36
C LYS A 778 5.25 -29.55 57.76
N ARG A 779 4.14 -29.74 58.46
CA ARG A 779 3.31 -28.65 58.98
C ARG A 779 3.74 -28.25 60.40
N PRO A 780 3.90 -26.95 60.67
CA PRO A 780 4.15 -26.46 62.01
C PRO A 780 2.85 -26.32 62.82
N LEU A 781 3.00 -26.28 64.14
CA LEU A 781 1.98 -25.80 65.07
C LEU A 781 2.29 -24.36 65.47
N TYR A 782 1.29 -23.48 65.44
CA TYR A 782 1.42 -22.12 65.96
C TYR A 782 0.74 -22.03 67.32
N VAL A 783 1.42 -21.47 68.31
CA VAL A 783 0.93 -21.36 69.69
C VAL A 783 1.06 -19.92 70.13
N TYR A 784 -0.03 -19.27 70.48
CA TYR A 784 -0.03 -17.92 71.03
C TYR A 784 -0.23 -17.97 72.54
N HIS A 785 0.76 -17.49 73.29
CA HIS A 785 0.69 -17.38 74.73
C HIS A 785 0.10 -16.04 75.13
N GLN A 786 -1.05 -16.04 75.79
CA GLN A 786 -1.74 -14.80 76.17
C GLN A 786 -0.91 -13.96 77.14
N ASP A 787 -0.28 -14.59 78.13
CA ASP A 787 0.51 -13.90 79.16
C ASP A 787 1.75 -13.21 78.59
N GLN A 788 2.35 -13.77 77.53
CA GLN A 788 3.60 -13.28 76.94
C GLN A 788 3.35 -12.36 75.73
N HIS A 789 2.13 -12.35 75.20
CA HIS A 789 1.77 -11.71 73.93
C HIS A 789 2.71 -12.12 72.77
N GLU A 790 3.07 -13.40 72.73
CA GLU A 790 4.03 -13.95 71.77
C GLU A 790 3.46 -15.18 71.04
N LEU A 791 3.72 -15.27 69.73
CA LEU A 791 3.38 -16.42 68.89
C LEU A 791 4.61 -17.31 68.67
N ASN A 792 4.60 -18.48 69.28
CA ASN A 792 5.62 -19.50 69.14
C ASN A 792 5.28 -20.46 67.99
N VAL A 793 6.31 -20.99 67.33
CA VAL A 793 6.16 -21.93 66.22
C VAL A 793 6.90 -23.22 66.53
N MET A 794 6.17 -24.31 66.62
CA MET A 794 6.73 -25.66 66.79
C MET A 794 6.76 -26.33 65.43
N ASN A 795 7.96 -26.56 64.90
CA ASN A 795 8.10 -27.17 63.58
C ASN A 795 7.85 -28.69 63.68
N GLY A 796 7.10 -29.22 62.72
CA GLY A 796 7.05 -30.66 62.47
C GLY A 796 8.34 -31.18 61.86
N ASP A 797 8.46 -32.50 61.76
CA ASP A 797 9.58 -33.12 61.07
C ASP A 797 9.52 -32.77 59.57
N ASN A 798 10.69 -32.55 58.95
CA ASN A 798 10.78 -32.26 57.52
C ASN A 798 10.63 -33.53 56.66
N LYS A 799 9.50 -34.22 56.81
CA LYS A 799 9.09 -35.43 56.09
C LYS A 799 7.57 -35.50 56.01
N SER A 800 7.07 -36.00 54.88
CA SER A 800 5.65 -36.25 54.64
C SER A 800 5.29 -37.69 55.01
N ILE A 801 4.01 -37.92 55.27
CA ILE A 801 3.42 -39.26 55.33
C ILE A 801 3.32 -39.82 53.91
N GLY A 802 3.54 -41.12 53.74
CA GLY A 802 3.40 -41.79 52.44
C GLY A 802 4.61 -41.61 51.52
N TYR A 803 5.80 -41.29 52.06
CA TYR A 803 7.01 -41.19 51.27
C TYR A 803 7.96 -42.35 51.58
N SER A 804 8.26 -43.19 50.58
CA SER A 804 9.19 -44.30 50.73
C SER A 804 10.64 -43.80 50.71
N THR A 805 11.26 -43.71 51.89
CA THR A 805 12.71 -43.49 51.99
C THR A 805 13.38 -44.75 52.52
N ARG A 806 14.50 -45.16 51.91
CA ARG A 806 15.33 -46.33 52.31
C ARG A 806 15.89 -46.26 53.75
N ARG A 807 15.60 -45.19 54.51
CA ARG A 807 15.95 -45.03 55.93
C ARG A 807 14.74 -44.47 56.66
N VAL A 808 13.95 -45.36 57.28
CA VAL A 808 12.84 -44.97 58.14
C VAL A 808 13.40 -44.19 59.34
N LYS A 809 13.22 -42.88 59.36
CA LYS A 809 13.34 -42.09 60.59
C LYS A 809 11.93 -41.99 61.17
N GLU A 810 11.74 -42.47 62.39
CA GLU A 810 10.48 -42.33 63.13
C GLU A 810 10.11 -40.86 63.34
N PHE A 811 8.81 -40.55 63.47
CA PHE A 811 8.36 -39.19 63.77
C PHE A 811 8.77 -38.78 65.19
N THR A 812 8.88 -37.48 65.44
CA THR A 812 9.18 -36.95 66.78
C THR A 812 7.99 -36.17 67.33
N SER A 813 7.66 -36.41 68.60
CA SER A 813 6.61 -35.70 69.32
C SER A 813 7.21 -34.67 70.28
N THR A 814 6.61 -33.49 70.35
CA THR A 814 6.91 -32.46 71.36
C THR A 814 5.79 -32.41 72.40
N LYS A 815 6.15 -32.43 73.69
CA LYS A 815 5.21 -32.29 74.81
C LYS A 815 5.42 -30.96 75.50
N PHE A 816 4.33 -30.26 75.79
CA PHE A 816 4.35 -28.96 76.45
C PHE A 816 3.00 -28.71 77.12
N LYS A 817 2.95 -27.68 77.96
CA LYS A 817 1.73 -27.28 78.65
C LYS A 817 1.27 -25.91 78.18
N LEU A 818 -0.04 -25.72 78.11
CA LEU A 818 -0.67 -24.45 77.79
C LEU A 818 -1.60 -24.00 78.90
N LYS A 819 -1.67 -22.69 79.10
CA LYS A 819 -2.58 -22.10 80.09
C LYS A 819 -3.94 -21.86 79.46
N LYS A 820 -4.94 -21.68 80.32
CA LYS A 820 -6.26 -21.21 79.92
C LYS A 820 -6.17 -19.92 79.10
N ASN A 821 -6.94 -19.85 78.01
CA ASN A 821 -6.97 -18.81 76.99
C ASN A 821 -5.80 -18.76 75.99
N ASP A 822 -4.76 -19.59 76.14
CA ASP A 822 -3.76 -19.75 75.07
C ASP A 822 -4.44 -20.28 73.81
N ILE A 823 -3.87 -19.95 72.64
CA ILE A 823 -4.47 -20.28 71.34
C ILE A 823 -3.53 -21.16 70.54
N ILE A 824 -4.07 -22.24 69.98
CA ILE A 824 -3.38 -23.11 69.03
C ILE A 824 -3.93 -22.87 67.62
N TYR A 825 -3.06 -22.79 66.62
CA TYR A 825 -3.45 -22.80 65.21
C TYR A 825 -2.79 -23.95 64.46
N LEU A 826 -3.60 -24.71 63.72
CA LEU A 826 -3.19 -25.75 62.78
C LEU A 826 -3.53 -25.29 61.36
N THR A 827 -2.60 -25.45 60.40
CA THR A 827 -2.78 -24.93 59.05
C THR A 827 -2.28 -25.89 57.97
N SER A 828 -2.96 -25.91 56.82
CA SER A 828 -2.38 -26.38 55.55
C SER A 828 -1.51 -25.27 54.92
N ASP A 829 -0.99 -25.53 53.72
CA ASP A 829 -0.08 -24.59 53.05
C ASP A 829 -0.76 -23.57 52.13
N GLY A 830 -2.01 -23.83 51.71
CA GLY A 830 -2.65 -23.02 50.67
C GLY A 830 -2.80 -21.53 51.02
N PHE A 831 -3.03 -21.18 52.30
CA PHE A 831 -3.12 -19.77 52.70
C PHE A 831 -1.79 -19.03 52.47
N VAL A 832 -0.67 -19.64 52.86
CA VAL A 832 0.65 -19.00 52.71
C VAL A 832 1.10 -19.00 51.26
N ASP A 833 0.66 -19.98 50.48
CA ASP A 833 1.04 -20.17 49.08
C ASP A 833 0.17 -19.39 48.09
N GLN A 834 -0.94 -18.80 48.54
CA GLN A 834 -1.82 -18.00 47.70
C GLN A 834 -1.09 -16.80 47.08
N ASN A 835 -1.15 -16.71 45.76
CA ASN A 835 -0.58 -15.61 44.98
C ASN A 835 -1.55 -14.43 44.86
N ASN A 836 -1.01 -13.22 44.70
CA ASN A 836 -1.73 -12.07 44.16
C ASN A 836 -1.52 -11.93 42.63
N ILE A 837 -2.05 -10.86 42.03
CA ILE A 837 -1.95 -10.61 40.58
C ILE A 837 -0.49 -10.41 40.11
N GLY A 838 0.39 -9.99 41.02
CA GLY A 838 1.83 -9.86 40.81
C GLY A 838 2.61 -11.16 41.01
N ARG A 839 1.93 -12.30 41.25
CA ARG A 839 2.51 -13.62 41.59
C ARG A 839 3.30 -13.63 42.90
N GLU A 840 2.98 -12.73 43.83
CA GLU A 840 3.56 -12.71 45.16
C GLU A 840 2.69 -13.54 46.11
N LYS A 841 3.33 -14.49 46.80
CA LYS A 841 2.69 -15.30 47.85
C LYS A 841 2.36 -14.44 49.07
N ILE A 842 1.31 -14.79 49.83
CA ILE A 842 1.05 -14.22 51.17
C ILE A 842 2.27 -14.46 52.08
N GLY A 843 2.77 -15.70 52.09
CA GLY A 843 3.97 -16.11 52.82
C GLY A 843 3.75 -16.31 54.32
N SER A 844 4.56 -17.20 54.91
CA SER A 844 4.44 -17.60 56.32
C SER A 844 4.67 -16.45 57.30
N LEU A 845 5.50 -15.46 56.96
CA LEU A 845 5.74 -14.30 57.82
C LEU A 845 4.47 -13.45 57.99
N LYS A 846 3.73 -13.23 56.90
CA LYS A 846 2.49 -12.47 56.94
C LYS A 846 1.41 -13.21 57.72
N LEU A 847 1.30 -14.53 57.53
CA LEU A 847 0.38 -15.35 58.33
C LEU A 847 0.72 -15.28 59.83
N LYS A 848 1.99 -15.44 60.22
CA LYS A 848 2.42 -15.29 61.63
C LYS A 848 2.01 -13.95 62.21
N ASN A 849 2.25 -12.85 61.48
CA ASN A 849 1.87 -11.51 61.92
C ASN A 849 0.35 -11.34 62.04
N LEU A 850 -0.43 -11.92 61.12
CA LEU A 850 -1.90 -11.90 61.18
C LEU A 850 -2.41 -12.64 62.42
N LEU A 851 -1.89 -13.83 62.71
CA LEU A 851 -2.29 -14.60 63.89
C LEU A 851 -1.87 -13.88 65.19
N SER A 852 -0.62 -13.43 65.28
CA SER A 852 -0.09 -12.79 66.49
C SER A 852 -0.77 -11.45 66.81
N ASN A 853 -0.96 -10.57 65.81
CA ASN A 853 -1.49 -9.23 66.06
C ASN A 853 -3.00 -9.23 66.37
N ASN A 854 -3.69 -10.32 66.05
CA ASN A 854 -5.15 -10.40 66.14
C ASN A 854 -5.62 -11.51 67.07
N ALA A 855 -4.71 -12.15 67.81
CA ALA A 855 -5.02 -13.22 68.77
C ALA A 855 -5.96 -12.79 69.91
N ASN A 856 -6.07 -11.48 70.17
CA ASN A 856 -6.99 -10.93 71.18
C ASN A 856 -8.44 -10.75 70.66
N LEU A 857 -8.65 -10.85 69.34
CA LEU A 857 -10.00 -10.84 68.76
C LEU A 857 -10.72 -12.16 69.07
N SER A 858 -12.05 -12.15 69.00
CA SER A 858 -12.83 -13.40 69.07
C SER A 858 -12.49 -14.33 67.90
N MET A 859 -12.65 -15.64 68.07
CA MET A 859 -12.32 -16.62 67.00
C MET A 859 -13.07 -16.33 65.69
N ASP A 860 -14.33 -15.90 65.78
CA ASP A 860 -15.13 -15.51 64.60
C ASP A 860 -14.57 -14.25 63.90
N GLU A 861 -14.08 -13.26 64.66
CA GLU A 861 -13.44 -12.07 64.10
C GLU A 861 -12.09 -12.39 63.46
N GLN A 862 -11.30 -13.27 64.08
CA GLN A 862 -10.04 -13.76 63.49
C GLN A 862 -10.29 -14.47 62.17
N LYS A 863 -11.30 -15.35 62.10
CA LYS A 863 -11.70 -16.02 60.86
C LYS A 863 -12.04 -15.01 59.76
N LYS A 864 -12.92 -14.04 60.05
CA LYS A 864 -13.33 -13.00 59.09
C LYS A 864 -12.14 -12.16 58.61
N LEU A 865 -11.18 -11.89 59.50
CA LEU A 865 -9.96 -11.17 59.14
C LEU A 865 -9.09 -11.97 58.17
N LEU A 866 -8.91 -13.28 58.42
CA LEU A 866 -8.17 -14.16 57.52
C LEU A 866 -8.86 -14.28 56.15
N GLU A 867 -10.17 -14.48 56.12
CA GLU A 867 -10.98 -14.54 54.89
C GLU A 867 -10.88 -13.25 54.09
N SER A 868 -11.11 -12.10 54.72
CA SER A 868 -11.02 -10.79 54.05
C SER A 868 -9.60 -10.47 53.57
N THR A 869 -8.57 -10.87 54.32
CA THR A 869 -7.17 -10.69 53.90
C THR A 869 -6.85 -11.55 52.67
N LEU A 870 -7.36 -12.79 52.64
CA LEU A 870 -7.21 -13.70 51.50
C LEU A 870 -7.92 -13.14 50.26
N ASP A 871 -9.19 -12.77 50.39
CA ASP A 871 -9.99 -12.19 49.30
C ASP A 871 -9.36 -10.89 48.76
N GLN A 872 -8.84 -10.04 49.65
CA GLN A 872 -8.12 -8.83 49.26
C GLN A 872 -6.84 -9.16 48.50
N HIS A 873 -6.09 -10.18 48.90
CA HIS A 873 -4.88 -10.61 48.22
C HIS A 873 -5.17 -11.22 46.84
N GLN A 874 -6.34 -11.83 46.66
CA GLN A 874 -6.82 -12.40 45.39
C GLN A 874 -7.50 -11.38 44.45
N GLN A 875 -7.65 -10.12 44.87
CA GLN A 875 -8.26 -9.08 44.03
C GLN A 875 -7.58 -8.96 42.66
N GLY A 876 -8.40 -8.75 41.63
CA GLY A 876 -7.95 -8.72 40.23
C GLY A 876 -8.13 -10.04 39.47
N GLY A 877 -8.94 -10.97 40.00
CA GLY A 877 -9.30 -12.21 39.31
C GLY A 877 -8.27 -13.33 39.45
N VAL A 878 -7.51 -13.35 40.54
CA VAL A 878 -6.52 -14.39 40.79
C VAL A 878 -7.20 -15.60 41.40
N GLU A 879 -7.09 -16.74 40.74
CA GLU A 879 -7.66 -18.00 41.24
C GLU A 879 -6.96 -18.48 42.51
N GLN A 880 -7.67 -19.29 43.29
CA GLN A 880 -7.11 -19.96 44.45
C GLN A 880 -6.05 -20.98 43.99
N ARG A 881 -4.87 -20.92 44.60
CA ARG A 881 -3.73 -21.75 44.18
C ARG A 881 -3.86 -23.19 44.64
N ASP A 882 -4.28 -23.38 45.89
CA ASP A 882 -4.37 -24.67 46.57
C ASP A 882 -5.53 -24.71 47.56
N ASP A 883 -5.86 -25.88 48.10
CA ASP A 883 -6.83 -26.00 49.19
C ASP A 883 -6.34 -25.28 50.46
N ILE A 884 -7.27 -24.67 51.21
CA ILE A 884 -6.92 -23.82 52.35
C ILE A 884 -7.67 -24.27 53.59
N THR A 885 -6.92 -24.66 54.62
CA THR A 885 -7.43 -25.04 55.93
C THR A 885 -6.66 -24.35 57.05
N ILE A 886 -7.37 -23.62 57.90
CA ILE A 886 -6.84 -23.05 59.14
C ILE A 886 -7.85 -23.32 60.26
N MET A 887 -7.39 -23.99 61.31
CA MET A 887 -8.16 -24.23 62.53
C MET A 887 -7.51 -23.49 63.69
N GLY A 888 -8.27 -22.62 64.36
CA GLY A 888 -7.84 -21.91 65.57
C GLY A 888 -8.62 -22.38 66.78
N LEU A 889 -7.93 -22.79 67.85
CA LEU A 889 -8.50 -23.34 69.07
C LEU A 889 -8.06 -22.50 70.27
N LYS A 890 -9.01 -21.92 71.01
CA LYS A 890 -8.72 -21.30 72.32
C LYS A 890 -9.00 -22.30 73.44
N LEU A 891 -8.03 -22.47 74.33
CA LEU A 891 -8.09 -23.48 75.40
C LEU A 891 -8.80 -23.02 76.67
#